data_AF-A0A5M4D341-F1
#
_entry.id   AF-A0A5M4D341-F1
#
_cell.length_a   1.000
_cell.length_b   1.000
_cell.length_c   1.000
_cell.angle_alpha   90.00
_cell.angle_beta   90.00
_cell.angle_gamma   90.00
#
_symmetry.space_group_name_H-M   'P 1'
#
loop_
_entity.id
_entity.type
_entity.pdbx_description
1 polymer ?
#
loop_
_entity_poly.entity_id
_entity_poly.type
_entity_poly.pdbx_seq_one_letter_code
_entity_poly.pdbx_strand_id
1 'polypeptide(L)'
;MSVAIEQQRQIAPYRVVDSGRSLRDVVAQVNLSCFECYGPDLRAGPHPDQGRVTVDTLAQYEKLIRELAAIPGLVFVPHTELNEYGCPPGQVVCSIRHDVDADMRAAVAEAEIEKMYGARTSYYILHTAPYYGTWIDGVHHRNGCMAHLYRQIQDLGHEIALHTDPLHLYQNMKLDGAQAVREEIAWLRAQGLKITGTVAHNSAPIYGIENFAIFKGKNRRGLALGSRGEPGEDLLDEIVHQGKWAPLGVLDEAELGLTYEGNDFFRRKDVRIEYGATRFLNRWRWDHHLKEWRKAKDAGDDRFIDQERMLDQIRSFEVGYWLILNVHPLYYGSRHARTSAPAVRTRRQSVVANADLGWDTYEPHTVQADFGEVDGKVEYQSLNYADERGMLDVSLPASTAADEKRVLVLGGRNLDGYEVGIPEHCHTQAGGRLSEALGVKVRVRKLAFPGMGLCRHYGWFAHACERERYDVVVIGVGADEVLNSRPDLWAVRSGWSLSHPGGEYLWVGEDGAVRVVGRSKGAAIRRGRPQMPELRPSLTDPASLRGSGGRDIEKIGSCLVHYAGAARAAGARVLCMLCECGESVGYWRGTGTDDAAAHEHTLRVLGAWAQAAGAEIVDPYERFLVHRGAPTHWRASGTWSHTGHRLAGRALYDALRPLIAGACNEGQSP
;
A
#
# COMPACT_ATOMS: atom_id res chain seq x y z
N MET A 1 16.23 37.04 -32.97
CA MET A 1 15.31 35.95 -32.58
C MET A 1 14.67 35.41 -33.85
N SER A 2 14.48 34.09 -34.00
CA SER A 2 13.85 33.53 -35.19
C SER A 2 12.34 33.81 -35.19
N VAL A 3 11.74 33.98 -36.36
CA VAL A 3 10.29 34.17 -36.55
C VAL A 3 9.45 33.11 -35.81
N ALA A 4 10.00 31.90 -35.65
CA ALA A 4 9.38 30.80 -34.91
C ALA A 4 9.19 31.10 -33.41
N ILE A 5 10.09 31.86 -32.77
CA ILE A 5 9.96 32.24 -31.35
C ILE A 5 8.85 33.29 -31.18
N GLU A 6 8.70 34.19 -32.15
CA GLU A 6 7.71 35.26 -32.07
C GLU A 6 6.28 34.74 -32.25
N GLN A 7 6.07 33.72 -33.08
CA GLN A 7 4.80 32.98 -33.16
C GLN A 7 4.47 32.25 -31.85
N GLN A 8 5.46 31.74 -31.11
CA GLN A 8 5.23 31.04 -29.84
C GLN A 8 4.73 31.94 -28.71
N ARG A 9 4.88 33.27 -28.85
CA ARG A 9 4.40 34.27 -27.90
C ARG A 9 2.93 34.68 -28.15
N GLN A 10 2.30 34.16 -29.19
CA GLN A 10 0.86 34.34 -29.39
C GLN A 10 0.10 33.51 -28.36
N ILE A 11 -0.32 34.17 -27.29
CA ILE A 11 -1.10 33.58 -26.21
C ILE A 11 -2.55 34.07 -26.32
N ALA A 12 -3.50 33.13 -26.32
CA ALA A 12 -4.90 33.47 -26.24
C ALA A 12 -5.31 33.79 -24.79
N PRO A 13 -6.27 34.69 -24.57
CA PRO A 13 -6.76 34.97 -23.23
C PRO A 13 -7.37 33.70 -22.63
N TYR A 14 -7.22 33.55 -21.31
CA TYR A 14 -7.95 32.54 -20.57
C TYR A 14 -9.46 32.85 -20.65
N ARG A 15 -10.26 31.83 -20.94
CA ARG A 15 -11.71 31.90 -21.01
C ARG A 15 -12.28 30.74 -20.21
N VAL A 16 -13.24 31.04 -19.34
CA VAL A 16 -13.90 30.05 -18.50
C VAL A 16 -15.41 30.20 -18.59
N VAL A 17 -16.09 29.06 -18.64
CA VAL A 17 -17.55 28.95 -18.53
C VAL A 17 -17.88 27.83 -17.54
N ASP A 18 -19.08 27.85 -16.97
CA ASP A 18 -19.55 26.71 -16.18
C ASP A 18 -19.86 25.53 -17.11
N SER A 19 -19.50 24.31 -16.69
CA SER A 19 -19.73 23.09 -17.48
C SER A 19 -21.19 22.64 -17.47
N GLY A 20 -22.01 23.15 -16.54
CA GLY A 20 -23.39 22.72 -16.31
C GLY A 20 -23.50 21.29 -15.75
N ARG A 21 -22.39 20.62 -15.45
CA ARG A 21 -22.39 19.26 -14.93
C ARG A 21 -22.89 19.23 -13.49
N SER A 22 -23.63 18.19 -13.13
CA SER A 22 -24.02 17.99 -11.74
C SER A 22 -22.86 17.45 -10.91
N LEU A 23 -22.89 17.68 -9.59
CA LEU A 23 -21.91 17.12 -8.66
C LEU A 23 -21.84 15.58 -8.78
N ARG A 24 -23.00 14.94 -8.98
CA ARG A 24 -23.09 13.48 -9.17
C ARG A 24 -22.29 13.03 -10.40
N ASP A 25 -22.41 13.74 -11.52
CA ASP A 25 -21.74 13.37 -12.77
C ASP A 25 -20.23 13.55 -12.68
N VAL A 26 -19.78 14.62 -12.01
CA VAL A 26 -18.35 14.86 -11.80
C VAL A 26 -17.76 13.82 -10.85
N VAL A 27 -18.43 13.53 -9.73
CA VAL A 27 -18.00 12.48 -8.78
C VAL A 27 -17.97 11.10 -9.44
N ALA A 28 -18.97 10.76 -10.27
CA ALA A 28 -18.96 9.49 -11.01
C ALA A 28 -17.76 9.40 -11.96
N GLN A 29 -17.44 10.49 -12.67
CA GLN A 29 -16.26 10.57 -13.52
C GLN A 29 -14.95 10.46 -12.74
N VAL A 30 -14.86 11.10 -11.56
CA VAL A 30 -13.70 10.99 -10.67
C VAL A 30 -13.50 9.55 -10.24
N ASN A 31 -14.56 8.87 -9.79
CA ASN A 31 -14.49 7.47 -9.39
C ASN A 31 -14.05 6.57 -10.54
N LEU A 32 -14.61 6.77 -11.74
CA LEU A 32 -14.23 6.02 -12.93
C LEU A 32 -12.75 6.25 -13.26
N SER A 33 -12.32 7.49 -13.34
CA SER A 33 -10.94 7.84 -13.74
C SER A 33 -9.92 7.34 -12.71
N CYS A 34 -10.21 7.51 -11.43
CA CYS A 34 -9.30 7.05 -10.38
C CYS A 34 -9.31 5.52 -10.25
N PHE A 35 -10.44 4.85 -10.50
CA PHE A 35 -10.45 3.38 -10.57
C PHE A 35 -9.60 2.87 -11.74
N GLU A 36 -9.69 3.49 -12.92
CA GLU A 36 -8.94 3.05 -14.10
C GLU A 36 -7.45 3.38 -14.04
N CYS A 37 -7.08 4.56 -13.53
CA CYS A 37 -5.68 4.99 -13.46
C CYS A 37 -4.96 4.47 -12.22
N TYR A 38 -5.68 4.31 -11.13
CA TYR A 38 -5.10 4.14 -9.80
C TYR A 38 -5.76 3.01 -8.99
N GLY A 39 -6.90 2.47 -9.42
CA GLY A 39 -7.44 1.23 -8.87
C GLY A 39 -6.60 0.01 -9.28
N PRO A 40 -7.08 -1.21 -8.97
CA PRO A 40 -6.45 -2.43 -9.46
C PRO A 40 -6.50 -2.40 -11.00
N ASP A 41 -5.33 -2.32 -11.65
CA ASP A 41 -5.26 -2.34 -13.10
C ASP A 41 -5.59 -3.75 -13.62
N LEU A 42 -6.86 -3.96 -13.94
CA LEU A 42 -7.37 -5.22 -14.49
C LEU A 42 -7.00 -5.40 -15.97
N ARG A 43 -6.37 -4.41 -16.63
CA ARG A 43 -6.18 -4.34 -18.09
C ARG A 43 -4.74 -4.03 -18.54
N ALA A 44 -3.78 -3.93 -17.62
CA ALA A 44 -2.35 -3.87 -17.92
C ALA A 44 -1.85 -5.14 -18.63
N GLY A 45 -2.04 -5.23 -19.95
CA GLY A 45 -1.06 -5.92 -20.81
C GLY A 45 0.26 -5.12 -20.86
N PRO A 46 1.22 -5.41 -21.76
CA PRO A 46 1.82 -6.69 -22.16
C PRO A 46 2.71 -7.34 -21.07
N HIS A 47 2.71 -6.83 -19.83
CA HIS A 47 3.24 -7.54 -18.64
C HIS A 47 2.11 -7.89 -17.64
N PRO A 48 1.19 -8.79 -18.02
CA PRO A 48 0.03 -9.21 -17.20
C PRO A 48 0.38 -9.97 -15.90
N ASP A 49 1.66 -10.14 -15.58
CA ASP A 49 2.14 -10.76 -14.34
C ASP A 49 2.19 -9.81 -13.13
N GLN A 50 1.95 -8.52 -13.36
CA GLN A 50 2.12 -7.47 -12.36
C GLN A 50 0.82 -6.69 -12.23
N GLY A 51 -0.26 -7.35 -11.82
CA GLY A 51 -1.39 -6.60 -11.26
C GLY A 51 -0.82 -5.64 -10.20
N ARG A 52 -0.89 -4.33 -10.46
CA ARG A 52 -0.38 -3.32 -9.54
C ARG A 52 -1.57 -2.63 -8.92
N VAL A 53 -1.82 -2.93 -7.65
CA VAL A 53 -2.45 -1.94 -6.78
C VAL A 53 -1.45 -0.79 -6.72
N THR A 54 -1.88 0.43 -7.05
CA THR A 54 -1.00 1.62 -7.03
C THR A 54 -1.39 2.62 -5.95
N VAL A 55 -2.48 2.33 -5.22
CA VAL A 55 -3.07 3.19 -4.19
C VAL A 55 -3.41 2.42 -2.93
N ASP A 56 -3.04 3.01 -1.81
CA ASP A 56 -3.44 2.62 -0.48
C ASP A 56 -4.92 2.92 -0.29
N THR A 57 -5.43 2.48 0.85
CA THR A 57 -6.80 2.74 1.26
C THR A 57 -6.84 3.91 2.22
N LEU A 58 -8.02 4.49 2.42
CA LEU A 58 -8.23 5.53 3.41
C LEU A 58 -7.93 5.05 4.84
N ALA A 59 -7.92 3.75 5.10
CA ALA A 59 -7.53 3.19 6.39
C ALA A 59 -6.02 3.36 6.68
N GLN A 60 -5.16 3.26 5.66
CA GLN A 60 -3.71 3.52 5.84
C GLN A 60 -3.46 4.99 6.15
N TYR A 61 -4.21 5.88 5.50
CA TYR A 61 -4.20 7.30 5.83
C TYR A 61 -4.74 7.56 7.24
N GLU A 62 -5.84 6.90 7.64
CA GLU A 62 -6.36 6.97 9.01
C GLU A 62 -5.31 6.54 10.05
N LYS A 63 -4.59 5.45 9.78
CA LYS A 63 -3.47 4.99 10.61
C LYS A 63 -2.38 6.06 10.72
N LEU A 64 -1.97 6.67 9.61
CA LEU A 64 -0.99 7.75 9.58
C LEU A 64 -1.40 8.89 10.52
N ILE A 65 -2.60 9.43 10.33
CA ILE A 65 -3.10 10.57 11.10
C ILE A 65 -3.22 10.21 12.58
N ARG A 66 -3.78 9.05 12.90
CA ARG A 66 -3.91 8.54 14.26
C ARG A 66 -2.57 8.43 14.96
N GLU A 67 -1.56 7.89 14.28
CA GLU A 67 -0.22 7.71 14.87
C GLU A 67 0.52 9.04 15.04
N LEU A 68 0.42 9.97 14.08
CA LEU A 68 0.96 11.32 14.23
C LEU A 68 0.31 12.06 15.40
N ALA A 69 -1.02 12.00 15.52
CA ALA A 69 -1.77 12.64 16.61
C ALA A 69 -1.42 12.06 17.99
N ALA A 70 -0.89 10.84 18.05
CA ALA A 70 -0.45 10.21 19.29
C ALA A 70 0.97 10.61 19.73
N ILE A 71 1.73 11.35 18.91
CA ILE A 71 3.11 11.77 19.23
C ILE A 71 3.06 12.97 20.20
N PRO A 72 3.59 12.84 21.43
CA PRO A 72 3.57 13.93 22.39
C PRO A 72 4.31 15.17 21.89
N GLY A 73 3.68 16.34 21.99
CA GLY A 73 4.27 17.62 21.58
C GLY A 73 4.23 17.92 20.08
N LEU A 74 3.70 17.00 19.26
CA LEU A 74 3.41 17.26 17.85
C LEU A 74 2.07 17.98 17.72
N VAL A 75 2.03 19.08 16.97
CA VAL A 75 0.80 19.82 16.69
C VAL A 75 0.55 19.98 15.19
N PHE A 76 -0.71 19.85 14.78
CA PHE A 76 -1.11 20.07 13.39
C PHE A 76 -1.46 21.53 13.15
N VAL A 77 -0.84 22.13 12.13
CA VAL A 77 -1.18 23.47 11.67
C VAL A 77 -1.32 23.51 10.14
N PRO A 78 -2.32 24.23 9.60
CA PRO A 78 -2.35 24.57 8.19
C PRO A 78 -1.14 25.44 7.80
N HIS A 79 -0.73 25.40 6.54
CA HIS A 79 0.37 26.20 6.01
C HIS A 79 0.18 27.70 6.17
N THR A 80 -1.06 28.23 6.09
CA THR A 80 -1.31 29.64 6.43
C THR A 80 -0.81 29.97 7.83
N GLU A 81 -1.13 29.15 8.83
CA GLU A 81 -0.72 29.39 10.22
C GLU A 81 0.78 29.13 10.42
N LEU A 82 1.35 28.15 9.71
CA LEU A 82 2.80 27.92 9.70
C LEU A 82 3.56 29.16 9.23
N ASN A 83 3.05 29.85 8.20
CA ASN A 83 3.63 31.08 7.68
C ASN A 83 3.49 32.26 8.66
N GLU A 84 2.34 32.39 9.31
CA GLU A 84 2.01 33.51 10.19
C GLU A 84 2.73 33.44 11.54
N TYR A 85 2.74 32.27 12.19
CA TYR A 85 3.15 32.12 13.60
C TYR A 85 4.40 31.25 13.79
N GLY A 86 4.79 30.48 12.77
CA GLY A 86 5.93 29.58 12.83
C GLY A 86 5.77 28.43 13.84
N CYS A 87 6.85 28.09 14.56
CA CYS A 87 6.82 27.02 15.57
C CYS A 87 6.42 27.59 16.94
N PRO A 88 5.32 27.13 17.55
CA PRO A 88 5.07 27.41 18.95
C PRO A 88 6.25 26.91 19.82
N PRO A 89 6.63 27.64 20.88
CA PRO A 89 7.65 27.18 21.81
C PRO A 89 7.28 25.82 22.42
N GLY A 90 8.23 24.89 22.50
CA GLY A 90 8.00 23.60 23.16
C GLY A 90 7.32 22.53 22.31
N GLN A 91 7.11 22.76 21.00
CA GLN A 91 6.38 21.84 20.13
C GLN A 91 7.17 21.45 18.87
N VAL A 92 6.76 20.34 18.25
CA VAL A 92 7.06 19.99 16.86
C VAL A 92 5.84 20.36 16.04
N VAL A 93 6.00 21.14 14.98
CA VAL A 93 4.88 21.52 14.13
C VAL A 93 4.82 20.60 12.92
N CYS A 94 3.67 19.96 12.73
CA CYS A 94 3.34 19.17 11.56
C CYS A 94 2.37 19.95 10.67
N SER A 95 2.77 20.18 9.41
CA SER A 95 1.87 20.69 8.39
C SER A 95 1.76 19.66 7.28
N ILE A 96 0.53 19.20 7.02
CA ILE A 96 0.26 18.29 5.91
C ILE A 96 -0.34 19.09 4.76
N ARG A 97 0.31 19.00 3.61
CA ARG A 97 -0.13 19.52 2.32
C ARG A 97 -0.75 18.38 1.53
N HIS A 98 -1.98 18.59 1.06
CA HIS A 98 -2.67 17.67 0.15
C HIS A 98 -2.65 18.25 -1.27
N ASP A 99 -1.90 17.61 -2.17
CA ASP A 99 -1.91 17.93 -3.59
C ASP A 99 -3.08 17.22 -4.27
N VAL A 100 -4.20 17.93 -4.40
CA VAL A 100 -5.44 17.34 -4.91
C VAL A 100 -5.44 17.36 -6.44
N ASP A 101 -4.71 16.44 -7.04
CA ASP A 101 -4.51 16.43 -8.51
C ASP A 101 -5.63 15.73 -9.29
N ALA A 102 -6.32 14.76 -8.66
CA ALA A 102 -7.33 13.94 -9.34
C ALA A 102 -8.48 13.48 -8.44
N ASP A 103 -8.19 13.03 -7.22
CA ASP A 103 -9.18 12.34 -6.40
C ASP A 103 -9.80 13.23 -5.31
N MET A 104 -10.77 14.04 -5.71
CA MET A 104 -11.53 14.88 -4.75
C MET A 104 -12.31 14.05 -3.73
N ARG A 105 -12.69 12.81 -4.06
CA ARG A 105 -13.45 11.96 -3.13
C ARG A 105 -12.57 11.45 -1.99
N ALA A 106 -11.34 11.07 -2.31
CA ALA A 106 -10.35 10.74 -1.28
C ALA A 106 -10.04 11.97 -0.44
N ALA A 107 -9.82 13.15 -1.04
CA ALA A 107 -9.52 14.38 -0.32
C ALA A 107 -10.58 14.76 0.74
N VAL A 108 -11.87 14.64 0.40
CA VAL A 108 -12.95 14.89 1.37
C VAL A 108 -12.92 13.90 2.52
N ALA A 109 -12.68 12.61 2.24
CA ALA A 109 -12.63 11.58 3.27
C ALA A 109 -11.38 11.68 4.16
N GLU A 110 -10.25 12.08 3.59
CA GLU A 110 -9.03 12.43 4.34
C GLU A 110 -9.31 13.58 5.31
N ALA A 111 -10.01 14.63 4.87
CA ALA A 111 -10.37 15.75 5.74
C ALA A 111 -11.29 15.32 6.90
N GLU A 112 -12.23 14.41 6.65
CA GLU A 112 -13.09 13.83 7.70
C GLU A 112 -12.28 13.01 8.72
N ILE A 113 -11.30 12.23 8.26
CA ILE A 113 -10.36 11.47 9.10
C ILE A 113 -9.52 12.43 9.95
N GLU A 114 -8.91 13.45 9.34
CA GLU A 114 -8.10 14.43 10.05
C GLU A 114 -8.89 15.13 11.14
N LYS A 115 -10.13 15.56 10.83
CA LYS A 115 -11.04 16.15 11.80
C LYS A 115 -11.30 15.21 12.98
N MET A 116 -11.48 13.92 12.72
CA MET A 116 -11.72 12.90 13.76
C MET A 116 -10.57 12.83 14.79
N TYR A 117 -9.34 13.03 14.34
CA TYR A 117 -8.14 12.99 15.19
C TYR A 117 -7.63 14.39 15.59
N GLY A 118 -8.41 15.45 15.34
CA GLY A 118 -8.06 16.82 15.70
C GLY A 118 -6.95 17.46 14.85
N ALA A 119 -6.62 16.87 13.70
CA ALA A 119 -5.67 17.42 12.76
C ALA A 119 -6.32 18.53 11.91
N ARG A 120 -5.53 19.58 11.61
CA ARG A 120 -5.89 20.66 10.69
C ARG A 120 -4.75 20.86 9.71
N THR A 121 -5.08 20.86 8.42
CA THR A 121 -4.10 20.69 7.33
C THR A 121 -4.53 21.53 6.13
N SER A 122 -3.77 21.49 5.03
CA SER A 122 -4.00 22.32 3.85
C SER A 122 -4.27 21.47 2.61
N TYR A 123 -5.33 21.81 1.86
CA TYR A 123 -5.69 21.16 0.60
C TYR A 123 -5.51 22.13 -0.56
N TYR A 124 -4.71 21.73 -1.54
CA TYR A 124 -4.38 22.53 -2.72
C TYR A 124 -5.16 22.02 -3.92
N ILE A 125 -6.14 22.81 -4.34
CA ILE A 125 -7.06 22.45 -5.43
C ILE A 125 -6.42 22.79 -6.77
N LEU A 126 -6.16 21.78 -7.61
CA LEU A 126 -5.56 21.96 -8.92
C LEU A 126 -6.60 22.41 -9.94
N HIS A 127 -6.49 23.67 -10.36
CA HIS A 127 -7.40 24.27 -11.35
C HIS A 127 -7.32 23.67 -12.77
N THR A 128 -6.33 22.81 -13.04
CA THR A 128 -6.19 22.05 -14.29
C THR A 128 -6.59 20.58 -14.14
N ALA A 129 -7.06 20.16 -12.95
CA ALA A 129 -7.42 18.78 -12.69
C ALA A 129 -8.71 18.37 -13.42
N PRO A 130 -8.87 17.07 -13.79
CA PRO A 130 -10.08 16.58 -14.45
C PRO A 130 -11.38 16.75 -13.65
N TYR A 131 -11.29 16.77 -12.31
CA TYR A 131 -12.46 17.05 -11.47
C TYR A 131 -12.83 18.54 -11.51
N TYR A 132 -11.88 19.43 -11.80
CA TYR A 132 -12.09 20.87 -11.79
C TYR A 132 -12.81 21.35 -13.05
N GLY A 133 -12.51 20.74 -14.19
CA GLY A 133 -13.15 21.05 -15.45
C GLY A 133 -12.52 20.33 -16.62
N THR A 134 -12.95 20.68 -17.83
CA THR A 134 -12.38 20.16 -19.08
C THR A 134 -12.21 21.29 -20.08
N TRP A 135 -11.26 21.13 -21.00
CA TRP A 135 -10.99 22.12 -22.04
C TRP A 135 -11.67 21.75 -23.35
N ILE A 136 -12.42 22.69 -23.93
CA ILE A 136 -13.11 22.53 -25.21
C ILE A 136 -12.82 23.79 -26.03
N ASP A 137 -12.20 23.64 -27.20
CA ASP A 137 -11.88 24.73 -28.12
C ASP A 137 -11.19 25.95 -27.46
N GLY A 138 -10.26 25.68 -26.54
CA GLY A 138 -9.51 26.72 -25.81
C GLY A 138 -10.29 27.41 -24.69
N VAL A 139 -11.50 26.95 -24.37
CA VAL A 139 -12.32 27.42 -23.25
C VAL A 139 -12.32 26.38 -22.13
N HIS A 140 -12.12 26.82 -20.89
CA HIS A 140 -12.22 25.96 -19.72
C HIS A 140 -13.69 25.84 -19.29
N HIS A 141 -14.24 24.64 -19.40
CA HIS A 141 -15.56 24.30 -18.87
C HIS A 141 -15.38 23.83 -17.42
N ARG A 142 -15.36 24.79 -16.48
CA ARG A 142 -15.19 24.55 -15.05
C ARG A 142 -16.43 23.90 -14.44
N ASN A 143 -16.24 22.87 -13.63
CA ASN A 143 -17.29 22.19 -12.87
C ASN A 143 -17.64 23.00 -11.61
N GLY A 144 -18.44 24.06 -11.75
CA GLY A 144 -18.77 24.94 -10.63
C GLY A 144 -19.42 24.23 -9.44
N CYS A 145 -20.09 23.09 -9.69
CA CYS A 145 -20.66 22.23 -8.64
C CYS A 145 -19.63 21.74 -7.61
N MET A 146 -18.34 21.67 -7.95
CA MET A 146 -17.29 21.16 -7.08
C MET A 146 -16.95 22.10 -5.92
N ALA A 147 -17.31 23.39 -6.02
CA ALA A 147 -17.17 24.35 -4.93
C ALA A 147 -17.86 23.90 -3.63
N HIS A 148 -18.91 23.06 -3.74
CA HIS A 148 -19.55 22.44 -2.58
C HIS A 148 -18.57 21.58 -1.76
N LEU A 149 -17.77 20.74 -2.42
CA LEU A 149 -16.82 19.86 -1.73
C LEU A 149 -15.63 20.64 -1.14
N TYR A 150 -15.20 21.71 -1.82
CA TYR A 150 -14.13 22.58 -1.29
C TYR A 150 -14.56 23.26 0.01
N ARG A 151 -15.82 23.74 0.05
CA ARG A 151 -16.40 24.31 1.28
C ARG A 151 -16.53 23.26 2.37
N GLN A 152 -16.97 22.05 2.04
CA GLN A 152 -17.04 20.96 3.01
C GLN A 152 -15.69 20.72 3.71
N ILE A 153 -14.59 20.68 2.95
CA ILE A 153 -13.24 20.54 3.52
C ILE A 153 -12.88 21.75 4.41
N GLN A 154 -13.19 22.99 3.98
CA GLN A 154 -12.93 24.18 4.79
C GLN A 154 -13.78 24.22 6.08
N ASP A 155 -15.04 23.79 6.02
CA ASP A 155 -15.98 23.72 7.15
C ASP A 155 -15.55 22.68 8.20
N LEU A 156 -14.83 21.63 7.78
CA LEU A 156 -14.19 20.68 8.69
C LEU A 156 -13.03 21.32 9.47
N GLY A 157 -12.53 22.47 9.05
CA GLY A 157 -11.49 23.25 9.72
C GLY A 157 -10.13 23.21 9.03
N HIS A 158 -10.08 22.74 7.78
CA HIS A 158 -8.86 22.70 6.97
C HIS A 158 -8.72 23.96 6.13
N GLU A 159 -7.51 24.23 5.69
CA GLU A 159 -7.23 25.28 4.71
C GLU A 159 -7.53 24.78 3.29
N ILE A 160 -8.12 25.66 2.47
CA ILE A 160 -8.20 25.49 1.02
C ILE A 160 -7.30 26.53 0.36
N ALA A 161 -6.44 26.09 -0.54
CA ALA A 161 -5.55 26.93 -1.31
C ALA A 161 -5.50 26.48 -2.77
N LEU A 162 -4.89 27.28 -3.65
CA LEU A 162 -4.82 26.97 -5.08
C LEU A 162 -3.54 26.18 -5.40
N HIS A 163 -3.68 25.04 -6.07
CA HIS A 163 -2.56 24.35 -6.70
C HIS A 163 -2.36 24.91 -8.11
N THR A 164 -1.30 25.70 -8.30
CA THR A 164 -1.10 26.52 -9.50
C THR A 164 -0.29 25.78 -10.55
N ASP A 165 -0.75 25.81 -11.81
CA ASP A 165 -0.07 25.22 -12.97
C ASP A 165 -0.10 26.17 -14.20
N PRO A 166 0.21 27.46 -14.05
CA PRO A 166 0.13 28.42 -15.15
C PRO A 166 1.10 28.10 -16.29
N LEU A 167 2.23 27.46 -16.01
CA LEU A 167 3.19 27.08 -17.06
C LEU A 167 2.60 26.01 -17.99
N HIS A 168 1.74 25.11 -17.49
CA HIS A 168 0.98 24.21 -18.37
C HIS A 168 0.16 24.99 -19.39
N LEU A 169 -0.57 26.00 -18.93
CA LEU A 169 -1.46 26.80 -19.78
C LEU A 169 -0.67 27.57 -20.84
N TYR A 170 0.45 28.19 -20.47
CA TYR A 170 1.32 28.87 -21.42
C TYR A 170 1.99 27.91 -22.40
N GLN A 171 2.67 26.90 -21.89
CA GLN A 171 3.56 26.07 -22.70
C GLN A 171 2.78 25.08 -23.56
N ASN A 172 1.77 24.42 -23.00
CA ASN A 172 1.03 23.33 -23.64
C ASN A 172 -0.27 23.79 -24.30
N MET A 173 -0.97 24.78 -23.73
CA MET A 173 -2.29 25.20 -24.20
C MET A 173 -2.28 26.52 -24.98
N LYS A 174 -1.19 27.29 -24.93
CA LYS A 174 -1.08 28.64 -25.50
C LYS A 174 -2.15 29.60 -24.95
N LEU A 175 -2.46 29.45 -23.66
CA LEU A 175 -3.41 30.28 -22.92
C LEU A 175 -2.70 31.11 -21.83
N ASP A 176 -3.28 32.26 -21.48
CA ASP A 176 -2.74 33.13 -20.43
C ASP A 176 -2.90 32.48 -19.06
N GLY A 177 -1.85 31.78 -18.62
CA GLY A 177 -1.82 31.11 -17.32
C GLY A 177 -1.85 32.08 -16.14
N ALA A 178 -1.36 33.31 -16.32
CA ALA A 178 -1.40 34.31 -15.25
C ALA A 178 -2.84 34.81 -15.04
N GLN A 179 -3.56 35.09 -16.12
CA GLN A 179 -4.99 35.40 -16.09
C GLN A 179 -5.78 34.26 -15.43
N ALA A 180 -5.50 33.01 -15.78
CA ALA A 180 -6.18 31.86 -15.17
C ALA A 180 -6.02 31.84 -13.65
N VAL A 181 -4.80 32.00 -13.12
CA VAL A 181 -4.58 32.04 -11.66
C VAL A 181 -5.38 33.17 -11.00
N ARG A 182 -5.42 34.37 -11.59
CA ARG A 182 -6.20 35.50 -11.06
C ARG A 182 -7.69 35.19 -11.01
N GLU A 183 -8.23 34.68 -12.11
CA GLU A 183 -9.67 34.40 -12.24
C GLU A 183 -10.11 33.24 -11.34
N GLU A 184 -9.30 32.19 -11.20
CA GLU A 184 -9.65 31.05 -10.36
C GLU A 184 -9.57 31.38 -8.86
N ILE A 185 -8.61 32.19 -8.40
CA ILE A 185 -8.59 32.70 -7.02
C ILE A 185 -9.84 33.55 -6.75
N ALA A 186 -10.17 34.47 -7.67
CA ALA A 186 -11.33 35.34 -7.53
C ALA A 186 -12.63 34.52 -7.50
N TRP A 187 -12.75 33.51 -8.36
CA TRP A 187 -13.91 32.62 -8.38
C TRP A 187 -14.03 31.81 -7.10
N LEU A 188 -12.96 31.15 -6.63
CA LEU A 188 -12.98 30.38 -5.38
C LEU A 188 -13.43 31.24 -4.19
N ARG A 189 -12.93 32.49 -4.09
CA ARG A 189 -13.38 33.44 -3.07
C ARG A 189 -14.85 33.83 -3.23
N ALA A 190 -15.31 34.05 -4.46
CA ALA A 190 -16.73 34.30 -4.74
C ALA A 190 -17.63 33.12 -4.37
N GLN A 191 -17.09 31.89 -4.31
CA GLN A 191 -17.76 30.71 -3.78
C GLN A 191 -17.74 30.61 -2.25
N GLY A 192 -17.22 31.62 -1.54
CA GLY A 192 -17.18 31.68 -0.07
C GLY A 192 -15.94 31.05 0.56
N LEU A 193 -14.94 30.63 -0.25
CA LEU A 193 -13.70 30.04 0.26
C LEU A 193 -12.71 31.13 0.69
N LYS A 194 -12.04 30.91 1.82
CA LYS A 194 -10.88 31.72 2.22
C LYS A 194 -9.64 31.16 1.53
N ILE A 195 -9.18 31.86 0.48
CA ILE A 195 -7.95 31.53 -0.24
C ILE A 195 -6.86 32.54 0.13
N THR A 196 -5.84 32.08 0.84
CA THR A 196 -4.71 32.90 1.34
C THR A 196 -3.36 32.43 0.82
N GLY A 197 -3.27 31.23 0.24
CA GLY A 197 -2.02 30.66 -0.23
C GLY A 197 -2.13 29.95 -1.56
N THR A 198 -0.96 29.62 -2.10
CA THR A 198 -0.84 28.79 -3.29
C THR A 198 0.29 27.78 -3.13
N VAL A 199 0.26 26.72 -3.93
CA VAL A 199 1.46 25.93 -4.18
C VAL A 199 1.57 25.58 -5.66
N ALA A 200 2.77 25.67 -6.21
CA ALA A 200 3.10 25.25 -7.56
C ALA A 200 2.95 23.72 -7.74
N HIS A 201 2.17 23.35 -8.76
CA HIS A 201 2.07 22.00 -9.30
C HIS A 201 3.21 21.73 -10.27
N ASN A 202 3.55 20.45 -10.49
CA ASN A 202 4.67 20.05 -11.33
C ASN A 202 6.00 20.73 -10.93
N SER A 203 7.05 20.45 -11.69
CA SER A 203 8.38 20.99 -11.37
C SER A 203 9.21 21.26 -12.61
N ALA A 204 10.39 21.83 -12.39
CA ALA A 204 11.28 22.22 -13.46
C ALA A 204 11.64 21.12 -14.48
N PRO A 205 11.73 19.82 -14.14
CA PRO A 205 11.89 18.75 -15.13
C PRO A 205 10.84 18.73 -16.25
N ILE A 206 9.63 19.25 -16.00
CA ILE A 206 8.53 19.28 -16.98
C ILE A 206 8.55 20.56 -17.82
N TYR A 207 8.80 21.71 -17.18
CA TYR A 207 8.62 23.03 -17.82
C TYR A 207 9.91 23.84 -18.01
N GLY A 208 11.06 23.26 -17.63
CA GLY A 208 12.36 23.93 -17.57
C GLY A 208 12.55 24.83 -16.33
N ILE A 209 11.47 25.08 -15.58
CA ILE A 209 11.44 25.91 -14.37
C ILE A 209 10.24 25.53 -13.48
N GLU A 210 10.32 25.85 -12.19
CA GLU A 210 9.24 25.61 -11.23
C GLU A 210 8.03 26.54 -11.49
N ASN A 211 6.80 26.04 -11.29
CA ASN A 211 5.59 26.81 -11.57
C ASN A 211 5.47 28.10 -10.73
N PHE A 212 6.02 28.12 -9.51
CA PHE A 212 6.00 29.34 -8.68
C PHE A 212 6.80 30.48 -9.31
N ALA A 213 7.66 30.22 -10.31
CA ALA A 213 8.44 31.26 -10.99
C ALA A 213 7.57 32.26 -11.76
N ILE A 214 6.27 31.95 -11.93
CA ILE A 214 5.26 32.91 -12.41
C ILE A 214 5.14 34.15 -11.50
N PHE A 215 5.45 34.01 -10.21
CA PHE A 215 5.35 35.09 -9.23
C PHE A 215 6.61 35.97 -9.20
N LYS A 216 6.43 37.26 -8.93
CA LYS A 216 7.51 38.23 -8.72
C LYS A 216 8.41 37.78 -7.56
N GLY A 217 9.71 38.07 -7.66
CA GLY A 217 10.68 37.80 -6.59
C GLY A 217 11.04 36.33 -6.32
N LYS A 218 10.33 35.36 -6.94
CA LYS A 218 10.70 33.94 -6.79
C LYS A 218 11.97 33.60 -7.56
N ASN A 219 12.70 32.57 -7.11
CA ASN A 219 13.90 32.11 -7.79
C ASN A 219 13.60 31.60 -9.20
N ARG A 220 14.30 32.15 -10.21
CA ARG A 220 14.14 31.80 -11.63
C ARG A 220 15.37 31.17 -12.26
N ARG A 221 16.34 30.72 -11.46
CA ARG A 221 17.59 30.10 -11.93
C ARG A 221 17.43 28.61 -12.23
N GLY A 222 16.60 28.25 -13.22
CA GLY A 222 16.57 26.92 -13.83
C GLY A 222 16.25 25.72 -12.92
N LEU A 223 16.62 24.53 -13.41
CA LEU A 223 16.00 23.20 -13.21
C LEU A 223 15.92 22.58 -11.79
N ALA A 224 16.30 23.28 -10.72
CA ALA A 224 16.28 22.68 -9.39
C ALA A 224 15.98 23.66 -8.27
N LEU A 225 15.19 23.22 -7.28
CA LEU A 225 14.93 23.80 -5.96
C LEU A 225 16.17 24.28 -5.15
N GLY A 226 17.40 24.27 -5.70
CA GLY A 226 18.59 24.69 -4.97
C GLY A 226 19.69 25.39 -5.80
N SER A 227 19.39 25.98 -6.95
CA SER A 227 20.25 27.04 -7.49
C SER A 227 20.09 28.28 -6.60
N ARG A 228 20.84 28.32 -5.49
CA ARG A 228 20.83 29.39 -4.47
C ARG A 228 21.47 30.69 -4.98
N GLY A 229 20.95 31.26 -6.07
CA GLY A 229 21.21 32.66 -6.33
C GLY A 229 20.53 33.48 -5.25
N GLU A 230 21.28 34.36 -4.60
CA GLU A 230 20.68 35.46 -3.82
C GLU A 230 19.77 36.27 -4.77
N PRO A 231 18.58 36.73 -4.32
CA PRO A 231 17.75 37.63 -5.11
C PRO A 231 18.56 38.89 -5.45
N GLY A 232 18.96 39.07 -6.71
CA GLY A 232 19.76 40.24 -7.11
C GLY A 232 20.55 40.15 -8.42
N GLU A 233 20.66 38.98 -9.04
CA GLU A 233 21.43 38.80 -10.28
C GLU A 233 20.56 38.12 -11.36
N ASP A 234 20.34 38.83 -12.48
CA ASP A 234 19.66 38.43 -13.73
C ASP A 234 18.58 37.35 -13.59
N LEU A 235 17.40 37.75 -13.09
CA LEU A 235 16.21 36.90 -13.14
C LEU A 235 15.74 36.76 -14.59
N LEU A 236 15.40 35.53 -14.99
CA LEU A 236 14.76 35.30 -16.28
C LEU A 236 13.35 35.92 -16.27
N ASP A 237 13.02 36.70 -17.30
CA ASP A 237 11.65 37.22 -17.50
C ASP A 237 10.78 36.25 -18.30
N GLU A 238 11.41 35.27 -18.96
CA GLU A 238 10.75 34.25 -19.76
C GLU A 238 11.56 32.94 -19.75
N ILE A 239 10.88 31.83 -20.06
CA ILE A 239 11.50 30.52 -20.27
C ILE A 239 11.07 29.97 -21.63
N VAL A 240 12.02 29.36 -22.34
CA VAL A 240 11.75 28.50 -23.51
C VAL A 240 12.27 27.11 -23.20
N HIS A 241 11.36 26.15 -23.01
CA HIS A 241 11.70 24.76 -22.74
C HIS A 241 11.08 23.86 -23.81
N GLN A 242 11.90 23.05 -24.49
CA GLN A 242 11.45 22.17 -25.57
C GLN A 242 10.63 22.90 -26.65
N GLY A 243 11.02 24.13 -26.99
CA GLY A 243 10.29 24.97 -27.95
C GLY A 243 8.93 25.46 -27.46
N LYS A 244 8.67 25.45 -26.14
CA LYS A 244 7.47 26.02 -25.54
C LYS A 244 7.86 27.20 -24.66
N TRP A 245 7.18 28.32 -24.86
CA TRP A 245 7.44 29.59 -24.19
C TRP A 245 6.48 29.83 -23.01
N ALA A 246 6.96 30.49 -21.97
CA ALA A 246 6.13 31.08 -20.91
C ALA A 246 6.80 32.32 -20.31
N PRO A 247 6.03 33.34 -19.90
CA PRO A 247 6.55 34.47 -19.14
C PRO A 247 6.74 34.08 -17.67
N LEU A 248 7.63 34.79 -16.97
CA LEU A 248 7.94 34.58 -15.57
C LEU A 248 7.77 35.91 -14.82
N GLY A 249 7.44 35.85 -13.53
CA GLY A 249 7.35 37.06 -12.73
C GLY A 249 6.20 38.01 -13.03
N VAL A 250 5.17 37.52 -13.71
CA VAL A 250 4.04 38.34 -14.17
C VAL A 250 2.90 38.40 -13.15
N LEU A 251 2.98 37.63 -12.05
CA LEU A 251 2.02 37.68 -10.94
C LEU A 251 2.66 38.23 -9.68
N ASP A 252 1.88 38.93 -8.86
CA ASP A 252 2.28 39.42 -7.55
C ASP A 252 1.37 38.81 -6.49
N GLU A 253 1.95 38.10 -5.52
CA GLU A 253 1.17 37.44 -4.46
C GLU A 253 0.36 38.44 -3.64
N ALA A 254 0.94 39.59 -3.32
CA ALA A 254 0.29 40.60 -2.50
C ALA A 254 -0.90 41.24 -3.22
N GLU A 255 -0.76 41.52 -4.53
CA GLU A 255 -1.87 42.02 -5.36
C GLU A 255 -3.03 41.01 -5.45
N LEU A 256 -2.73 39.72 -5.31
CA LEU A 256 -3.73 38.65 -5.26
C LEU A 256 -4.26 38.36 -3.85
N GLY A 257 -3.80 39.08 -2.83
CA GLY A 257 -4.15 38.84 -1.43
C GLY A 257 -3.68 37.46 -0.95
N LEU A 258 -2.58 36.96 -1.50
CA LEU A 258 -1.90 35.75 -1.06
C LEU A 258 -0.81 36.13 -0.05
N THR A 259 -0.66 35.32 0.99
CA THR A 259 0.32 35.52 2.06
C THR A 259 1.52 34.59 1.94
N TYR A 260 1.42 33.53 1.15
CA TYR A 260 2.51 32.57 0.92
C TYR A 260 2.38 31.76 -0.37
N GLU A 261 3.52 31.22 -0.82
CA GLU A 261 3.63 30.09 -1.74
C GLU A 261 4.31 28.93 -0.99
N GLY A 262 3.68 27.77 -0.89
CA GLY A 262 4.11 26.75 0.07
C GLY A 262 5.44 26.07 -0.23
N ASN A 263 6.05 26.25 -1.40
CA ASN A 263 7.42 25.78 -1.63
C ASN A 263 8.47 26.74 -1.04
N ASP A 264 8.10 27.95 -0.62
CA ASP A 264 9.03 28.86 0.04
C ASP A 264 9.42 28.42 1.46
N PHE A 265 8.59 27.60 2.12
CA PHE A 265 8.96 27.03 3.42
C PHE A 265 10.30 26.29 3.32
N PHE A 266 10.52 25.54 2.24
CA PHE A 266 11.76 24.80 1.99
C PHE A 266 13.01 25.67 1.81
N ARG A 267 12.84 27.00 1.71
CA ARG A 267 13.94 27.97 1.58
C ARG A 267 14.29 28.67 2.89
N ARG A 268 13.49 28.48 3.94
CA ARG A 268 13.73 29.06 5.27
C ARG A 268 15.06 28.52 5.82
N LYS A 269 15.95 29.43 6.20
CA LYS A 269 17.29 29.08 6.74
C LYS A 269 17.31 29.06 8.27
N ASP A 270 16.31 29.68 8.87
CA ASP A 270 16.13 29.94 10.28
C ASP A 270 15.35 28.85 11.02
N VAL A 271 14.83 27.86 10.30
CA VAL A 271 14.08 26.74 10.89
C VAL A 271 14.59 25.39 10.37
N ARG A 272 14.53 24.38 11.23
CA ARG A 272 14.86 23.00 10.88
C ARG A 272 13.63 22.33 10.27
N ILE A 273 13.75 21.94 9.00
CA ILE A 273 12.63 21.37 8.23
C ILE A 273 12.95 19.92 7.87
N GLU A 274 11.99 19.06 8.16
CA GLU A 274 11.95 17.67 7.75
C GLU A 274 10.80 17.50 6.75
N TYR A 275 11.06 16.81 5.65
CA TYR A 275 10.11 16.72 4.54
C TYR A 275 9.83 15.27 4.18
N GLY A 276 8.56 14.91 4.20
CA GLY A 276 8.05 13.64 3.71
C GLY A 276 7.11 13.84 2.54
N ALA A 277 7.21 13.02 1.50
CA ALA A 277 6.24 13.02 0.41
C ALA A 277 5.86 11.61 0.01
N THR A 278 4.56 11.33 0.01
CA THR A 278 4.01 10.10 -0.58
C THR A 278 4.34 10.06 -2.07
N ARG A 279 4.88 8.92 -2.52
CA ARG A 279 5.16 8.71 -3.95
C ARG A 279 4.46 7.47 -4.50
N PHE A 280 4.20 6.48 -3.66
CA PHE A 280 3.50 5.23 -3.96
C PHE A 280 2.96 4.60 -2.66
N LEU A 281 2.34 3.43 -2.78
CA LEU A 281 1.95 2.52 -1.68
C LEU A 281 3.00 2.46 -0.59
N ASN A 282 2.64 2.91 0.61
CA ASN A 282 3.48 2.94 1.80
C ASN A 282 4.95 3.36 1.52
N ARG A 283 5.16 4.30 0.59
CA ARG A 283 6.48 4.67 0.10
C ARG A 283 6.66 6.18 0.16
N TRP A 284 7.34 6.60 1.21
CA TRP A 284 7.62 7.99 1.53
C TRP A 284 8.99 8.39 1.05
N ARG A 285 9.05 9.34 0.12
CA ARG A 285 10.29 10.08 -0.09
C ARG A 285 10.56 10.87 1.18
N TRP A 286 11.70 10.64 1.81
CA TRP A 286 12.01 11.22 3.10
C TRP A 286 13.35 11.94 3.04
N ASP A 287 13.29 13.27 3.17
CA ASP A 287 14.44 14.15 3.02
C ASP A 287 14.76 14.80 4.38
N HIS A 288 15.82 14.29 5.03
CA HIS A 288 16.39 14.91 6.21
C HIS A 288 17.08 16.20 5.85
N HIS A 289 16.74 17.27 6.58
CA HIS A 289 17.40 18.57 6.56
C HIS A 289 17.94 18.95 5.17
N LEU A 290 17.10 19.51 4.27
CA LEU A 290 17.34 19.78 2.84
C LEU A 290 18.76 20.25 2.39
N LYS A 291 19.59 20.76 3.30
CA LYS A 291 21.03 21.04 3.10
C LYS A 291 21.88 19.78 2.87
N GLU A 292 21.52 18.62 3.40
CA GLU A 292 22.31 17.36 3.29
C GLU A 292 21.93 16.50 2.08
N TRP A 293 20.73 16.71 1.54
CA TRP A 293 20.18 16.03 0.36
C TRP A 293 21.13 15.93 -0.85
N ARG A 294 22.01 16.93 -1.05
CA ARG A 294 22.96 16.95 -2.19
C ARG A 294 24.25 16.19 -1.95
N LYS A 295 24.56 15.83 -0.70
CA LYS A 295 25.80 15.14 -0.33
C LYS A 295 25.65 13.62 -0.37
N ALA A 296 24.44 13.09 -0.17
CA ALA A 296 24.14 11.67 -0.31
C ALA A 296 24.12 11.28 -1.80
N LYS A 297 25.30 10.97 -2.35
CA LYS A 297 25.48 10.43 -3.71
C LYS A 297 25.40 8.91 -3.77
N ASP A 298 25.18 8.22 -2.65
CA ASP A 298 25.08 6.77 -2.68
C ASP A 298 23.77 6.35 -3.36
N ALA A 299 23.91 5.76 -4.54
CA ALA A 299 22.79 5.30 -5.36
C ALA A 299 21.97 4.17 -4.69
N GLY A 300 22.51 3.56 -3.63
CA GLY A 300 21.88 2.49 -2.85
C GLY A 300 21.15 2.95 -1.59
N ASP A 301 21.18 4.24 -1.23
CA ASP A 301 20.63 4.69 0.06
C ASP A 301 19.12 4.97 0.02
N ASP A 302 18.45 4.61 1.12
CA ASP A 302 17.01 4.57 1.41
C ASP A 302 16.31 5.96 1.32
N ARG A 303 16.34 6.62 0.16
CA ARG A 303 15.56 7.85 -0.08
C ARG A 303 14.05 7.65 0.09
N PHE A 304 13.64 6.39 0.10
CA PHE A 304 12.29 5.97 0.36
C PHE A 304 12.26 5.12 1.62
N ILE A 305 11.37 5.47 2.53
CA ILE A 305 11.08 4.70 3.73
C ILE A 305 9.59 4.33 3.76
N ASP A 306 9.28 3.29 4.50
CA ASP A 306 7.89 2.98 4.85
C ASP A 306 7.35 3.96 5.91
N GLN A 307 6.03 4.03 6.01
CA GLN A 307 5.31 4.90 6.94
C GLN A 307 5.69 4.59 8.39
N GLU A 308 5.91 3.33 8.75
CA GLU A 308 6.32 2.93 10.09
C GLU A 308 7.67 3.55 10.47
N ARG A 309 8.69 3.38 9.62
CA ARG A 309 10.02 3.97 9.83
C ARG A 309 9.95 5.50 9.83
N MET A 310 9.11 6.10 9.00
CA MET A 310 8.89 7.54 9.00
C MET A 310 8.34 8.00 10.36
N LEU A 311 7.29 7.34 10.86
CA LEU A 311 6.66 7.66 12.13
C LEU A 311 7.64 7.51 13.30
N ASP A 312 8.49 6.49 13.30
CA ASP A 312 9.54 6.34 14.33
C ASP A 312 10.55 7.48 14.32
N GLN A 313 10.95 7.93 13.13
CA GLN A 313 11.86 9.07 13.02
C GLN A 313 11.18 10.34 13.52
N ILE A 314 9.90 10.57 13.20
CA ILE A 314 9.14 11.72 13.70
C ILE A 314 9.04 11.70 15.23
N ARG A 315 8.88 10.52 15.85
CA ARG A 315 8.88 10.38 17.32
C ARG A 315 10.18 10.83 17.99
N SER A 316 11.29 10.88 17.23
CA SER A 316 12.59 11.34 17.72
C SER A 316 12.85 12.83 17.50
N PHE A 317 11.92 13.56 16.87
CA PHE A 317 12.12 14.98 16.57
C PHE A 317 12.11 15.84 17.83
N GLU A 318 13.07 16.77 17.88
CA GLU A 318 13.18 17.73 18.97
C GLU A 318 12.21 18.89 18.76
N VAL A 319 11.90 19.60 19.84
CA VAL A 319 11.15 20.86 19.79
C VAL A 319 11.79 21.85 18.81
N GLY A 320 10.96 22.58 18.05
CA GLY A 320 11.40 23.59 17.09
C GLY A 320 11.50 23.09 15.65
N TYR A 321 11.26 21.79 15.41
CA TYR A 321 11.19 21.23 14.08
C TYR A 321 9.88 21.58 13.37
N TRP A 322 10.00 21.83 12.07
CA TRP A 322 8.88 21.83 11.13
C TRP A 322 8.89 20.52 10.34
N LEU A 323 7.88 19.70 10.57
CA LEU A 323 7.56 18.53 9.75
C LEU A 323 6.57 18.97 8.67
N ILE A 324 6.98 18.88 7.40
CA ILE A 324 6.11 19.13 6.25
C ILE A 324 5.87 17.81 5.53
N LEU A 325 4.64 17.34 5.54
CA LEU A 325 4.22 16.14 4.80
C LEU A 325 3.46 16.55 3.53
N ASN A 326 3.79 15.93 2.40
CA ASN A 326 3.02 16.03 1.16
C ASN A 326 2.30 14.70 0.89
N VAL A 327 0.98 14.76 0.91
CA VAL A 327 0.07 13.66 0.59
C VAL A 327 -0.64 13.97 -0.72
N HIS A 328 -0.73 13.01 -1.64
CA HIS A 328 -1.65 13.12 -2.76
C HIS A 328 -2.85 12.22 -2.46
N PRO A 329 -4.08 12.74 -2.36
CA PRO A 329 -5.25 11.93 -2.00
C PRO A 329 -5.50 10.75 -2.95
N LEU A 330 -5.07 10.87 -4.21
CA LEU A 330 -5.14 9.78 -5.17
C LEU A 330 -4.37 8.53 -4.71
N TYR A 331 -3.33 8.66 -3.89
CA TYR A 331 -2.59 7.51 -3.37
C TYR A 331 -3.29 6.77 -2.23
N TYR A 332 -4.38 7.28 -1.67
CA TYR A 332 -5.17 6.60 -0.62
C TYR A 332 -6.61 6.30 -1.07
N GLY A 333 -6.93 6.59 -2.33
CA GLY A 333 -8.27 6.53 -2.91
C GLY A 333 -8.71 5.16 -3.41
N SER A 334 -8.22 4.05 -2.86
CA SER A 334 -8.56 2.71 -3.38
C SER A 334 -10.07 2.45 -3.47
N ARG A 335 -10.49 1.84 -4.59
CA ARG A 335 -11.88 1.54 -4.94
C ARG A 335 -12.01 0.08 -5.40
N HIS A 336 -13.11 -0.55 -5.03
CA HIS A 336 -13.44 -1.90 -5.48
C HIS A 336 -14.24 -1.91 -6.80
N ALA A 337 -14.85 -0.78 -7.19
CA ALA A 337 -15.57 -0.65 -8.46
C ALA A 337 -15.46 0.76 -9.06
N ARG A 338 -15.66 0.87 -10.38
CA ARG A 338 -15.70 2.13 -11.13
C ARG A 338 -16.67 3.17 -10.57
N THR A 339 -17.75 2.72 -9.94
CA THR A 339 -18.82 3.56 -9.43
C THR A 339 -18.72 3.79 -7.94
N SER A 340 -17.90 3.03 -7.23
CA SER A 340 -17.78 3.12 -5.77
C SER A 340 -16.94 4.32 -5.37
N ALA A 341 -17.30 4.92 -4.24
CA ALA A 341 -16.42 5.81 -3.50
C ALA A 341 -15.13 5.09 -3.06
N PRO A 342 -14.06 5.84 -2.75
CA PRO A 342 -12.98 5.32 -1.91
C PRO A 342 -13.58 4.72 -0.64
N ALA A 343 -13.20 3.49 -0.32
CA ALA A 343 -13.74 2.83 0.84
C ALA A 343 -12.96 3.25 2.09
N VAL A 344 -13.64 3.89 3.04
CA VAL A 344 -13.13 4.05 4.42
C VAL A 344 -13.17 2.69 5.15
N ARG A 345 -14.24 1.93 4.89
CA ARG A 345 -14.43 0.53 5.31
C ARG A 345 -15.17 -0.20 4.18
N THR A 346 -14.66 -1.35 3.75
CA THR A 346 -15.34 -2.16 2.73
C THR A 346 -15.93 -3.40 3.38
N ARG A 347 -17.26 -3.56 3.37
CA ARG A 347 -17.87 -4.81 3.86
C ARG A 347 -17.66 -5.93 2.84
N ARG A 348 -17.15 -7.05 3.33
CA ARG A 348 -17.03 -8.35 2.65
C ARG A 348 -18.33 -8.72 1.89
N GLN A 349 -18.28 -8.77 0.57
CA GLN A 349 -19.28 -9.40 -0.32
C GLN A 349 -18.54 -9.86 -1.58
N SER A 350 -18.69 -11.06 -2.14
CA SER A 350 -19.50 -12.23 -1.84
C SER A 350 -18.60 -13.45 -2.02
N VAL A 351 -18.52 -14.29 -0.99
CA VAL A 351 -17.81 -15.55 -1.07
C VAL A 351 -18.66 -16.50 -1.90
N VAL A 352 -18.11 -17.03 -2.98
CA VAL A 352 -18.76 -18.04 -3.82
C VAL A 352 -18.18 -19.41 -3.52
N ALA A 353 -19.00 -20.45 -3.61
CA ALA A 353 -18.47 -21.80 -3.54
C ALA A 353 -17.72 -22.12 -4.84
N ASN A 354 -16.42 -22.40 -4.77
CA ASN A 354 -15.66 -23.00 -5.86
C ASN A 354 -16.37 -24.31 -6.25
N ALA A 355 -16.81 -24.44 -7.49
CA ALA A 355 -17.63 -25.57 -7.93
C ALA A 355 -16.87 -26.92 -7.88
N ASP A 356 -15.57 -26.88 -8.16
CA ASP A 356 -14.70 -28.05 -8.24
C ASP A 356 -14.29 -28.54 -6.85
N LEU A 357 -13.92 -27.60 -5.98
CA LEU A 357 -13.38 -27.91 -4.66
C LEU A 357 -14.50 -27.95 -3.61
N GLY A 358 -15.62 -27.26 -3.84
CA GLY A 358 -16.76 -27.17 -2.92
C GLY A 358 -16.50 -26.23 -1.74
N TRP A 359 -15.59 -25.26 -1.92
CA TRP A 359 -15.02 -24.41 -0.86
C TRP A 359 -15.45 -22.98 -1.05
N ASP A 360 -15.69 -22.28 0.04
CA ASP A 360 -15.89 -20.84 0.04
C ASP A 360 -14.61 -20.14 -0.45
N THR A 361 -14.70 -19.43 -1.58
CA THR A 361 -13.61 -18.67 -2.19
C THR A 361 -14.14 -17.33 -2.70
N TYR A 362 -13.25 -16.43 -3.15
CA TYR A 362 -13.69 -15.19 -3.78
C TYR A 362 -14.16 -15.47 -5.21
N GLU A 363 -15.14 -14.68 -5.68
CA GLU A 363 -15.59 -14.78 -7.07
C GLU A 363 -14.41 -14.49 -8.02
N PRO A 364 -14.14 -15.37 -9.00
CA PRO A 364 -13.06 -15.16 -9.96
C PRO A 364 -13.15 -13.78 -10.61
N HIS A 365 -11.99 -13.16 -10.78
CA HIS A 365 -11.79 -11.82 -11.32
C HIS A 365 -12.43 -10.68 -10.52
N THR A 366 -12.80 -10.92 -9.25
CA THR A 366 -13.27 -9.87 -8.35
C THR A 366 -12.17 -9.39 -7.43
N VAL A 367 -12.25 -8.09 -7.09
CA VAL A 367 -11.39 -7.45 -6.11
C VAL A 367 -12.13 -7.44 -4.79
N GLN A 368 -11.53 -8.03 -3.76
CA GLN A 368 -12.11 -8.20 -2.44
C GLN A 368 -11.31 -7.43 -1.42
N ALA A 369 -11.96 -6.44 -0.79
CA ALA A 369 -11.34 -5.76 0.32
C ALA A 369 -11.76 -6.38 1.66
N ASP A 370 -10.81 -6.93 2.41
CA ASP A 370 -11.03 -7.37 3.79
C ASP A 370 -10.58 -6.28 4.76
N PHE A 371 -11.13 -6.23 5.96
CA PHE A 371 -10.60 -5.41 7.05
C PHE A 371 -10.76 -6.13 8.38
N GLY A 372 -9.79 -5.90 9.27
CA GLY A 372 -9.85 -6.33 10.66
C GLY A 372 -9.96 -5.13 11.57
N GLU A 373 -10.83 -5.26 12.58
CA GLU A 373 -10.85 -4.34 13.72
C GLU A 373 -10.23 -5.03 14.93
N VAL A 374 -9.30 -4.35 15.61
CA VAL A 374 -8.81 -4.74 16.94
C VAL A 374 -9.20 -3.61 17.89
N ASP A 375 -9.95 -3.93 18.94
CA ASP A 375 -10.46 -2.97 19.93
C ASP A 375 -11.22 -1.77 19.32
N GLY A 376 -12.04 -2.03 18.29
CA GLY A 376 -12.85 -1.01 17.61
C GLY A 376 -12.08 -0.09 16.67
N LYS A 377 -10.80 -0.38 16.41
CA LYS A 377 -9.95 0.37 15.47
C LYS A 377 -9.66 -0.47 14.23
N VAL A 378 -9.85 0.12 13.05
CA VAL A 378 -9.46 -0.51 11.78
C VAL A 378 -7.93 -0.66 11.76
N GLU A 379 -7.45 -1.87 11.55
CA GLU A 379 -6.02 -2.21 11.64
C GLU A 379 -5.40 -2.53 10.27
N TYR A 380 -6.19 -3.03 9.32
CA TYR A 380 -5.70 -3.37 7.99
C TYR A 380 -6.82 -3.34 6.97
N GLN A 381 -6.44 -3.25 5.70
CA GLN A 381 -7.31 -3.54 4.58
C GLN A 381 -6.56 -4.28 3.46
N SER A 382 -7.03 -5.46 3.04
CA SER A 382 -6.47 -6.17 1.87
C SER A 382 -7.19 -5.80 0.59
N LEU A 383 -6.58 -6.06 -0.56
CA LEU A 383 -7.25 -6.13 -1.86
C LEU A 383 -6.90 -7.47 -2.49
N ASN A 384 -7.73 -8.48 -2.22
CA ASN A 384 -7.55 -9.80 -2.77
C ASN A 384 -8.08 -9.82 -4.21
N TYR A 385 -7.27 -10.29 -5.14
CA TYR A 385 -7.75 -10.73 -6.42
C TYR A 385 -7.96 -12.25 -6.37
N ALA A 386 -9.03 -12.74 -6.98
CA ALA A 386 -9.14 -14.16 -7.29
C ALA A 386 -9.09 -14.37 -8.79
N ASP A 387 -8.48 -15.46 -9.23
CA ASP A 387 -8.54 -15.89 -10.61
C ASP A 387 -9.54 -17.06 -10.76
N GLU A 388 -9.58 -17.68 -11.94
CA GLU A 388 -10.43 -18.84 -12.22
C GLU A 388 -10.17 -20.06 -11.30
N ARG A 389 -9.07 -20.07 -10.54
CA ARG A 389 -8.67 -21.14 -9.61
C ARG A 389 -9.10 -20.85 -8.17
N GLY A 390 -9.64 -19.66 -7.89
CA GLY A 390 -9.92 -19.19 -6.53
C GLY A 390 -8.83 -18.25 -6.02
N MET A 391 -8.63 -18.17 -4.71
CA MET A 391 -7.72 -17.21 -4.08
C MET A 391 -6.25 -17.41 -4.48
N LEU A 392 -5.87 -16.78 -5.59
CA LEU A 392 -4.49 -16.57 -6.01
C LEU A 392 -4.28 -15.08 -6.12
N ASP A 393 -3.30 -14.57 -5.36
CA ASP A 393 -2.99 -13.14 -5.25
C ASP A 393 -2.69 -12.44 -6.60
N VAL A 394 -2.41 -13.21 -7.66
CA VAL A 394 -2.01 -12.68 -8.97
C VAL A 394 -2.67 -13.48 -10.08
N SER A 395 -3.29 -12.79 -11.04
CA SER A 395 -3.78 -13.39 -12.28
C SER A 395 -2.69 -14.21 -12.97
N LEU A 396 -3.09 -15.32 -13.58
CA LEU A 396 -2.27 -16.01 -14.56
C LEU A 396 -2.12 -15.10 -15.78
N PRO A 397 -0.90 -14.80 -16.27
CA PRO A 397 -0.79 -14.27 -17.62
C PRO A 397 -1.34 -15.30 -18.60
N ALA A 398 -1.93 -14.82 -19.70
CA ALA A 398 -2.45 -15.68 -20.76
C ALA A 398 -1.37 -16.59 -21.40
N SER A 399 -0.09 -16.26 -21.21
CA SER A 399 1.05 -17.10 -21.63
C SER A 399 2.11 -17.16 -20.53
N THR A 400 2.47 -18.37 -20.12
CA THR A 400 3.67 -18.58 -19.29
C THR A 400 4.87 -18.80 -20.21
N ALA A 401 5.97 -18.09 -19.95
CA ALA A 401 7.22 -18.33 -20.66
C ALA A 401 7.75 -19.72 -20.24
N ALA A 402 8.33 -20.47 -21.19
CA ALA A 402 8.80 -21.84 -20.95
C ALA A 402 9.99 -21.91 -19.97
N ASP A 403 10.72 -20.81 -19.83
CA ASP A 403 11.91 -20.64 -18.99
C ASP A 403 11.60 -20.04 -17.60
N GLU A 404 10.34 -19.70 -17.33
CA GLU A 404 9.94 -19.12 -16.04
C GLU A 404 10.05 -20.14 -14.90
N LYS A 405 10.74 -19.75 -13.82
CA LYS A 405 10.85 -20.55 -12.60
C LYS A 405 9.66 -20.27 -11.68
N ARG A 406 9.09 -21.31 -11.11
CA ARG A 406 7.79 -21.29 -10.42
C ARG A 406 7.94 -21.81 -9.02
N VAL A 407 7.62 -20.95 -8.06
CA VAL A 407 7.57 -21.28 -6.64
C VAL A 407 6.12 -21.19 -6.17
N LEU A 408 5.64 -22.17 -5.45
CA LEU A 408 4.35 -22.13 -4.75
C LEU A 408 4.58 -21.99 -3.26
N VAL A 409 3.96 -21.00 -2.63
CA VAL A 409 4.00 -20.76 -1.19
C VAL A 409 2.62 -21.02 -0.62
N LEU A 410 2.52 -21.94 0.32
CA LEU A 410 1.30 -22.38 0.97
C LEU A 410 1.30 -21.90 2.41
N GLY A 411 0.17 -21.49 2.97
CA GLY A 411 0.09 -21.38 4.44
C GLY A 411 -1.08 -20.57 4.98
N GLY A 412 -1.02 -20.27 6.27
CA GLY A 412 -2.12 -19.63 6.99
C GLY A 412 -2.07 -18.10 6.98
N ARG A 413 -2.54 -17.53 8.10
CA ARG A 413 -2.78 -16.10 8.30
C ARG A 413 -1.56 -15.22 8.05
N ASN A 414 -0.36 -15.62 8.50
CA ASN A 414 0.84 -14.80 8.35
C ASN A 414 1.41 -14.75 6.94
N LEU A 415 1.30 -15.85 6.20
CA LEU A 415 1.70 -15.85 4.80
C LEU A 415 0.71 -15.09 3.97
N ASP A 416 -0.59 -15.29 4.23
CA ASP A 416 -1.66 -14.52 3.60
C ASP A 416 -1.34 -13.04 3.73
N GLY A 417 -1.12 -12.59 4.97
CA GLY A 417 -0.95 -11.19 5.31
C GLY A 417 -2.21 -10.43 4.95
N TYR A 418 -2.77 -9.68 5.88
CA TYR A 418 -4.06 -9.05 5.66
C TYR A 418 -4.06 -7.88 4.66
N GLU A 419 -3.15 -7.87 3.68
CA GLU A 419 -2.88 -6.80 2.72
C GLU A 419 -2.54 -7.31 1.32
N VAL A 420 -3.26 -8.30 0.79
CA VAL A 420 -2.98 -8.87 -0.54
C VAL A 420 -2.75 -7.81 -1.61
N GLY A 421 -1.66 -7.98 -2.38
CA GLY A 421 -1.32 -7.15 -3.53
C GLY A 421 -0.30 -6.03 -3.29
N ILE A 422 0.20 -5.83 -2.06
CA ILE A 422 1.26 -4.84 -1.83
C ILE A 422 2.65 -5.40 -2.21
N PRO A 423 3.55 -4.58 -2.79
CA PRO A 423 4.91 -4.98 -3.16
C PRO A 423 5.72 -5.59 -2.01
N GLU A 424 5.39 -5.26 -0.77
CA GLU A 424 6.10 -5.63 0.45
C GLU A 424 5.83 -7.06 0.91
N HIS A 425 4.82 -7.75 0.33
CA HIS A 425 4.57 -9.15 0.66
C HIS A 425 5.80 -10.02 0.44
N CYS A 426 6.00 -10.98 1.35
CA CYS A 426 7.18 -11.84 1.34
C CYS A 426 7.39 -12.57 0.01
N HIS A 427 6.31 -13.07 -0.63
CA HIS A 427 6.40 -13.77 -1.91
C HIS A 427 6.76 -12.83 -3.06
N THR A 428 6.17 -11.63 -3.13
CA THR A 428 6.47 -10.59 -4.12
C THR A 428 7.92 -10.10 -3.98
N GLN A 429 8.35 -9.79 -2.76
CA GLN A 429 9.73 -9.39 -2.45
C GLN A 429 10.73 -10.48 -2.86
N ALA A 430 10.45 -11.74 -2.52
CA ALA A 430 11.31 -12.85 -2.89
C ALA A 430 11.38 -13.02 -4.41
N GLY A 431 10.24 -13.05 -5.11
CA GLY A 431 10.18 -13.24 -6.56
C GLY A 431 10.86 -12.12 -7.35
N GLY A 432 10.63 -10.86 -6.96
CA GLY A 432 11.30 -9.71 -7.58
C GLY A 432 12.82 -9.77 -7.43
N ARG A 433 13.32 -10.01 -6.21
CA ARG A 433 14.75 -10.13 -5.92
C ARG A 433 15.39 -11.34 -6.61
N LEU A 434 14.72 -12.49 -6.63
CA LEU A 434 15.19 -13.68 -7.32
C LEU A 434 15.30 -13.43 -8.82
N SER A 435 14.29 -12.76 -9.40
CA SER A 435 14.28 -12.46 -10.84
C SER A 435 15.45 -11.56 -11.22
N GLU A 436 15.67 -10.49 -10.43
CA GLU A 436 16.79 -9.58 -10.62
C GLU A 436 18.14 -10.28 -10.45
N ALA A 437 18.31 -11.07 -9.38
CA ALA A 437 19.59 -11.69 -9.04
C ALA A 437 20.00 -12.83 -9.98
N LEU A 438 19.03 -13.52 -10.59
CA LEU A 438 19.27 -14.68 -11.45
C LEU A 438 19.16 -14.37 -12.94
N GLY A 439 18.67 -13.18 -13.32
CA GLY A 439 18.46 -12.80 -14.71
C GLY A 439 17.41 -13.66 -15.44
N VAL A 440 16.60 -14.42 -14.70
CA VAL A 440 15.50 -15.24 -15.21
C VAL A 440 14.22 -14.84 -14.49
N LYS A 441 13.07 -14.95 -15.13
CA LYS A 441 11.80 -14.63 -14.47
C LYS A 441 11.49 -15.69 -13.41
N VAL A 442 11.37 -15.27 -12.16
CA VAL A 442 10.96 -16.11 -11.04
C VAL A 442 9.62 -15.65 -10.53
N ARG A 443 8.60 -16.51 -10.66
CA ARG A 443 7.28 -16.28 -10.12
C ARG A 443 7.12 -17.03 -8.80
N VAL A 444 6.89 -16.29 -7.72
CA VAL A 444 6.53 -16.86 -6.41
C VAL A 444 5.05 -16.62 -6.20
N ARG A 445 4.26 -17.69 -6.21
CA ARG A 445 2.82 -17.66 -5.98
C ARG A 445 2.50 -17.96 -4.54
N LYS A 446 1.41 -17.37 -4.05
CA LYS A 446 0.89 -17.62 -2.72
C LYS A 446 -0.49 -18.27 -2.82
N LEU A 447 -0.69 -19.35 -2.08
CA LEU A 447 -1.97 -19.97 -1.74
C LEU A 447 -2.07 -19.98 -0.21
N ALA A 448 -2.55 -18.86 0.35
CA ALA A 448 -2.67 -18.74 1.79
C ALA A 448 -4.04 -18.17 2.19
N PHE A 449 -4.59 -18.63 3.32
CA PHE A 449 -5.86 -18.12 3.85
C PHE A 449 -5.86 -18.09 5.38
N PRO A 450 -6.50 -17.07 6.01
CA PRO A 450 -6.73 -17.09 7.44
C PRO A 450 -7.62 -18.30 7.84
N GLY A 451 -7.11 -19.16 8.71
CA GLY A 451 -7.86 -20.32 9.23
C GLY A 451 -7.78 -21.57 8.37
N MET A 452 -6.95 -21.58 7.32
CA MET A 452 -6.54 -22.80 6.66
C MET A 452 -5.21 -23.30 7.23
N GLY A 453 -5.21 -24.57 7.61
CA GLY A 453 -4.01 -25.30 8.00
C GLY A 453 -3.59 -26.23 6.87
N LEU A 454 -2.40 -26.78 6.98
CA LEU A 454 -1.80 -27.83 6.18
C LEU A 454 -2.80 -28.91 5.73
N CYS A 455 -3.59 -29.48 6.64
CA CYS A 455 -4.54 -30.53 6.27
C CYS A 455 -5.64 -30.00 5.33
N ARG A 456 -6.07 -28.75 5.52
CA ARG A 456 -7.12 -28.10 4.72
C ARG A 456 -6.58 -27.60 3.39
N HIS A 457 -5.33 -27.17 3.30
CA HIS A 457 -4.75 -26.67 2.04
C HIS A 457 -4.49 -27.76 1.00
N TYR A 458 -4.48 -29.03 1.40
CA TYR A 458 -4.05 -30.12 0.53
C TYR A 458 -4.84 -30.19 -0.78
N GLY A 459 -6.18 -30.07 -0.75
CA GLY A 459 -6.98 -30.08 -1.97
C GLY A 459 -6.64 -28.94 -2.95
N TRP A 460 -6.32 -27.75 -2.43
CA TRP A 460 -5.89 -26.60 -3.26
C TRP A 460 -4.51 -26.81 -3.85
N PHE A 461 -3.58 -27.36 -3.07
CA PHE A 461 -2.27 -27.71 -3.56
C PHE A 461 -2.32 -28.80 -4.63
N ALA A 462 -3.07 -29.87 -4.41
CA ALA A 462 -3.24 -30.94 -5.39
C ALA A 462 -3.78 -30.36 -6.71
N HIS A 463 -4.84 -29.55 -6.63
CA HIS A 463 -5.40 -28.87 -7.78
C HIS A 463 -4.42 -27.91 -8.48
N ALA A 464 -3.61 -27.17 -7.71
CA ALA A 464 -2.60 -26.28 -8.25
C ALA A 464 -1.51 -27.06 -8.99
N CYS A 465 -1.05 -28.19 -8.43
CA CYS A 465 -0.05 -29.06 -9.03
C CYS A 465 -0.55 -29.83 -10.26
N GLU A 466 -1.84 -30.14 -10.33
CA GLU A 466 -2.47 -30.72 -11.54
C GLU A 466 -2.45 -29.76 -12.72
N ARG A 467 -2.68 -28.47 -12.46
CA ARG A 467 -2.75 -27.42 -13.50
C ARG A 467 -1.38 -26.86 -13.85
N GLU A 468 -0.41 -26.99 -12.96
CA GLU A 468 0.88 -26.34 -13.13
C GLU A 468 2.01 -27.06 -12.42
N ARG A 469 3.14 -27.18 -13.12
CA ARG A 469 4.39 -27.64 -12.54
C ARG A 469 5.04 -26.50 -11.75
N TYR A 470 5.48 -26.79 -10.53
CA TYR A 470 6.27 -25.90 -9.69
C TYR A 470 7.67 -26.48 -9.49
N ASP A 471 8.70 -25.64 -9.51
CA ASP A 471 10.08 -26.02 -9.22
C ASP A 471 10.30 -26.19 -7.72
N VAL A 472 9.67 -25.33 -6.92
CA VAL A 472 9.75 -25.34 -5.45
C VAL A 472 8.36 -25.15 -4.85
N VAL A 473 8.05 -25.94 -3.83
CA VAL A 473 6.87 -25.77 -2.97
C VAL A 473 7.34 -25.43 -1.56
N VAL A 474 6.86 -24.32 -1.04
CA VAL A 474 7.13 -23.81 0.31
C VAL A 474 5.88 -24.02 1.14
N ILE A 475 6.00 -24.86 2.16
CA ILE A 475 4.90 -25.21 3.06
C ILE A 475 5.06 -24.37 4.33
N GLY A 476 4.20 -23.38 4.49
CA GLY A 476 4.12 -22.57 5.71
C GLY A 476 3.53 -23.35 6.87
N VAL A 477 4.23 -23.36 7.99
CA VAL A 477 3.82 -24.03 9.22
C VAL A 477 3.67 -22.98 10.32
N GLY A 478 2.46 -22.86 10.86
CA GLY A 478 2.12 -21.88 11.90
C GLY A 478 1.81 -22.49 13.27
N ALA A 479 1.49 -21.64 14.24
CA ALA A 479 1.11 -21.98 15.61
C ALA A 479 -0.40 -22.31 15.70
N ASP A 480 -1.20 -21.72 14.81
CA ASP A 480 -2.63 -22.08 14.63
C ASP A 480 -2.81 -23.42 13.87
N GLU A 481 -1.72 -24.08 13.46
CA GLU A 481 -1.73 -25.24 12.56
C GLU A 481 -2.48 -26.43 13.16
N VAL A 482 -2.29 -26.76 14.44
CA VAL A 482 -3.03 -27.86 15.11
C VAL A 482 -4.53 -27.64 15.06
N LEU A 483 -4.99 -26.40 15.25
CA LEU A 483 -6.42 -26.10 15.20
C LEU A 483 -6.98 -26.22 13.81
N ASN A 484 -6.29 -25.59 12.87
CA ASN A 484 -6.75 -25.52 11.49
C ASN A 484 -6.64 -26.89 10.80
N SER A 485 -5.90 -27.84 11.39
CA SER A 485 -5.64 -29.18 10.86
C SER A 485 -6.29 -30.34 11.63
N ARG A 486 -7.21 -30.09 12.59
CA ARG A 486 -7.90 -31.14 13.39
C ARG A 486 -9.37 -31.42 12.99
N PRO A 487 -9.64 -32.50 12.22
CA PRO A 487 -11.00 -32.86 11.79
C PRO A 487 -12.01 -33.13 12.92
N ASP A 488 -11.52 -33.51 14.09
CA ASP A 488 -12.31 -33.83 15.28
C ASP A 488 -12.63 -32.59 16.12
N LEU A 489 -11.72 -31.61 16.25
CA LEU A 489 -12.07 -30.31 16.86
C LEU A 489 -13.09 -29.53 16.04
N TRP A 490 -13.17 -29.82 14.75
CA TRP A 490 -14.19 -29.27 13.87
C TRP A 490 -15.63 -29.73 14.26
N ALA A 491 -15.78 -30.75 15.11
CA ALA A 491 -17.10 -31.30 15.45
C ALA A 491 -17.50 -31.12 16.93
N VAL A 492 -16.57 -30.95 17.86
CA VAL A 492 -16.79 -31.44 19.24
C VAL A 492 -17.39 -30.44 20.25
N ARG A 493 -17.62 -29.15 19.93
CA ARG A 493 -18.35 -28.25 20.87
C ARG A 493 -19.60 -27.56 20.34
N SER A 494 -19.95 -27.77 19.08
CA SER A 494 -21.21 -27.27 18.50
C SER A 494 -21.92 -28.30 17.62
N GLY A 495 -21.23 -29.34 17.13
CA GLY A 495 -21.71 -30.16 16.01
C GLY A 495 -21.56 -29.49 14.63
N TRP A 496 -20.87 -28.34 14.54
CA TRP A 496 -20.74 -27.54 13.32
C TRP A 496 -19.35 -26.89 13.25
N SER A 497 -18.47 -27.31 12.33
CA SER A 497 -17.40 -26.44 11.87
C SER A 497 -17.84 -25.73 10.60
N LEU A 498 -17.74 -24.41 10.67
CA LEU A 498 -18.11 -23.43 9.66
C LEU A 498 -17.13 -23.38 8.51
N SER A 499 -15.96 -23.99 8.70
CA SER A 499 -14.81 -23.90 7.82
C SER A 499 -14.45 -25.24 7.18
N HIS A 500 -15.26 -26.30 7.37
CA HIS A 500 -15.01 -27.59 6.72
C HIS A 500 -15.36 -27.52 5.24
N PRO A 501 -14.35 -27.50 4.37
CA PRO A 501 -14.60 -27.17 2.99
C PRO A 501 -14.94 -28.47 2.26
N GLY A 502 -15.76 -28.40 1.21
CA GLY A 502 -16.37 -29.56 0.56
C GLY A 502 -15.46 -30.41 -0.32
N GLY A 503 -14.15 -30.45 -0.09
CA GLY A 503 -13.13 -31.04 -0.98
C GLY A 503 -12.08 -31.85 -0.23
N GLU A 504 -10.99 -32.19 -0.93
CA GLU A 504 -9.96 -33.10 -0.38
C GLU A 504 -9.17 -32.46 0.76
N TYR A 505 -9.00 -33.21 1.84
CA TYR A 505 -8.19 -32.83 2.99
C TYR A 505 -7.42 -34.02 3.54
N LEU A 506 -6.37 -33.76 4.33
CA LEU A 506 -5.61 -34.80 5.01
C LEU A 506 -6.25 -35.15 6.36
N TRP A 507 -6.40 -36.45 6.62
CA TRP A 507 -6.83 -36.98 7.91
C TRP A 507 -5.78 -37.96 8.43
N VAL A 508 -5.41 -37.81 9.70
CA VAL A 508 -4.49 -38.74 10.38
C VAL A 508 -5.32 -39.68 11.24
N GLY A 509 -5.24 -40.97 10.96
CA GLY A 509 -5.91 -41.99 11.75
C GLY A 509 -5.27 -42.18 13.12
N GLU A 510 -5.96 -42.94 13.98
CA GLU A 510 -5.42 -43.37 15.28
C GLU A 510 -4.15 -44.22 15.12
N ASP A 511 -4.00 -44.85 13.95
CA ASP A 511 -2.82 -45.59 13.50
C ASP A 511 -1.65 -44.69 13.05
N GLY A 512 -1.84 -43.36 13.05
CA GLY A 512 -0.86 -42.39 12.55
C GLY A 512 -0.79 -42.31 11.02
N ALA A 513 -1.59 -43.09 10.30
CA ALA A 513 -1.60 -43.09 8.84
C ALA A 513 -2.36 -41.88 8.29
N VAL A 514 -1.75 -41.19 7.33
CA VAL A 514 -2.38 -40.07 6.63
C VAL A 514 -3.22 -40.59 5.47
N ARG A 515 -4.47 -40.12 5.39
CA ARG A 515 -5.41 -40.46 4.33
C ARG A 515 -5.92 -39.17 3.69
N VAL A 516 -6.01 -39.15 2.36
CA VAL A 516 -6.75 -38.12 1.64
C VAL A 516 -8.23 -38.46 1.74
N VAL A 517 -9.00 -37.56 2.34
CA VAL A 517 -10.45 -37.74 2.49
C VAL A 517 -11.14 -36.81 1.51
N GLY A 518 -11.94 -37.39 0.61
CA GLY A 518 -12.75 -36.65 -0.37
C GLY A 518 -13.93 -35.88 0.27
N ARG A 519 -14.76 -35.25 -0.57
CA ARG A 519 -15.87 -34.35 -0.17
C ARG A 519 -16.63 -34.86 1.07
N SER A 520 -16.60 -34.13 2.19
CA SER A 520 -17.35 -34.58 3.37
C SER A 520 -18.86 -34.49 3.13
N LYS A 521 -19.60 -35.58 3.40
CA LYS A 521 -21.05 -35.68 3.17
C LYS A 521 -21.87 -34.55 3.84
N GLY A 522 -21.33 -33.93 4.90
CA GLY A 522 -21.97 -32.82 5.58
C GLY A 522 -21.89 -31.46 4.86
N ALA A 523 -21.09 -31.30 3.80
CA ALA A 523 -20.90 -30.01 3.13
C ALA A 523 -22.18 -29.44 2.51
N ALA A 524 -23.06 -30.31 2.00
CA ALA A 524 -24.36 -29.91 1.46
C ALA A 524 -25.37 -29.51 2.56
N ILE A 525 -25.32 -30.17 3.72
CA ILE A 525 -26.22 -29.94 4.86
C ILE A 525 -25.92 -28.59 5.55
N ARG A 526 -24.68 -28.09 5.44
CA ARG A 526 -24.18 -26.89 6.13
C ARG A 526 -24.55 -25.54 5.48
N ARG A 527 -24.97 -25.51 4.20
CA ARG A 527 -25.17 -24.28 3.39
C ARG A 527 -26.37 -23.39 3.80
N GLY A 528 -27.16 -23.79 4.82
CA GLY A 528 -28.39 -23.11 5.20
C GLY A 528 -28.49 -22.65 6.66
N ARG A 529 -27.39 -22.60 7.42
CA ARG A 529 -27.42 -22.30 8.87
C ARG A 529 -26.58 -21.05 9.24
N PRO A 530 -26.99 -20.29 10.28
CA PRO A 530 -26.25 -19.12 10.77
C PRO A 530 -24.85 -19.49 11.31
N GLN A 531 -23.89 -18.58 11.11
CA GLN A 531 -22.49 -18.76 11.50
C GLN A 531 -22.26 -18.41 13.00
N MET A 532 -21.41 -19.16 13.71
CA MET A 532 -21.02 -18.89 15.12
C MET A 532 -19.49 -18.76 15.28
N PRO A 533 -18.93 -17.92 16.18
CA PRO A 533 -17.48 -17.80 16.33
C PRO A 533 -16.82 -19.07 16.90
N GLU A 534 -15.71 -19.56 16.31
CA GLU A 534 -14.89 -20.66 16.87
C GLU A 534 -13.96 -20.13 17.99
N LEU A 535 -13.92 -20.81 19.15
CA LEU A 535 -12.98 -20.54 20.25
C LEU A 535 -11.66 -21.30 20.03
N ARG A 536 -10.51 -20.62 20.17
CA ARG A 536 -9.19 -21.05 19.62
C ARG A 536 -8.13 -21.43 20.68
N PRO A 537 -7.60 -22.67 20.67
CA PRO A 537 -6.39 -23.06 21.43
C PRO A 537 -5.01 -23.03 20.68
N SER A 538 -3.92 -22.52 21.29
CA SER A 538 -2.61 -22.28 20.62
C SER A 538 -1.57 -23.42 20.72
N LEU A 539 -0.69 -23.60 19.72
CA LEU A 539 0.48 -24.50 19.75
C LEU A 539 1.47 -24.24 20.91
N THR A 540 1.43 -23.07 21.54
CA THR A 540 2.36 -22.66 22.61
C THR A 540 1.80 -22.77 24.01
N ASP A 541 0.56 -23.23 24.18
CA ASP A 541 -0.03 -23.53 25.48
C ASP A 541 -0.01 -25.03 25.80
N PRO A 542 0.85 -25.49 26.74
CA PRO A 542 0.84 -26.87 27.22
C PRO A 542 -0.49 -27.31 27.84
N ALA A 543 -1.37 -26.39 28.29
CA ALA A 543 -2.68 -26.69 28.84
C ALA A 543 -3.75 -26.87 27.74
N SER A 544 -3.67 -26.11 26.65
CA SER A 544 -4.54 -26.30 25.49
C SER A 544 -4.23 -27.60 24.71
N LEU A 545 -2.97 -28.02 24.70
CA LEU A 545 -2.50 -29.31 24.20
C LEU A 545 -2.95 -30.50 25.07
N ARG A 546 -3.45 -30.25 26.30
CA ARG A 546 -4.03 -31.29 27.17
C ARG A 546 -5.49 -31.60 26.85
N GLY A 547 -6.14 -30.82 25.97
CA GLY A 547 -7.45 -31.15 25.42
C GLY A 547 -7.38 -32.37 24.51
N SER A 548 -7.75 -33.55 25.04
CA SER A 548 -7.74 -34.86 24.36
C SER A 548 -6.37 -35.36 23.88
N GLY A 549 -5.36 -35.37 24.76
CA GLY A 549 -4.33 -36.43 24.72
C GLY A 549 -2.92 -36.09 24.19
N GLY A 550 -2.50 -34.83 24.07
CA GLY A 550 -1.08 -34.44 23.97
C GLY A 550 -0.28 -34.89 22.72
N ARG A 551 -0.86 -35.72 21.84
CA ARG A 551 -0.23 -36.29 20.63
C ARG A 551 -0.57 -35.56 19.33
N ASP A 552 -1.30 -34.45 19.40
CA ASP A 552 -1.83 -33.81 18.19
C ASP A 552 -0.77 -33.07 17.37
N ILE A 553 0.27 -32.59 18.03
CA ILE A 553 1.45 -32.01 17.36
C ILE A 553 2.10 -33.08 16.47
N GLU A 554 2.23 -34.31 16.96
CA GLU A 554 2.83 -35.44 16.22
C GLU A 554 2.02 -35.80 14.96
N LYS A 555 0.69 -35.60 14.98
CA LYS A 555 -0.18 -35.83 13.81
C LYS A 555 0.10 -34.85 12.67
N ILE A 556 0.42 -33.58 12.96
CA ILE A 556 0.81 -32.61 11.92
C ILE A 556 2.07 -33.08 11.21
N GLY A 557 3.04 -33.62 11.95
CA GLY A 557 4.29 -34.15 11.38
C GLY A 557 4.01 -35.16 10.26
N SER A 558 3.13 -36.14 10.50
CA SER A 558 2.72 -37.11 9.47
C SER A 558 2.08 -36.43 8.26
N CYS A 559 1.19 -35.45 8.46
CA CYS A 559 0.60 -34.68 7.36
C CYS A 559 1.64 -33.92 6.56
N LEU A 560 2.63 -33.29 7.21
CA LEU A 560 3.70 -32.55 6.53
C LEU A 560 4.57 -33.48 5.70
N VAL A 561 4.91 -34.65 6.24
CA VAL A 561 5.64 -35.69 5.50
C VAL A 561 4.85 -36.14 4.27
N HIS A 562 3.55 -36.38 4.41
CA HIS A 562 2.68 -36.75 3.28
C HIS A 562 2.63 -35.65 2.22
N TYR A 563 2.43 -34.40 2.66
CA TYR A 563 2.35 -33.22 1.79
C TYR A 563 3.66 -33.01 1.01
N ALA A 564 4.80 -33.08 1.69
CA ALA A 564 6.12 -32.98 1.08
C ALA A 564 6.37 -34.12 0.09
N GLY A 565 5.90 -35.33 0.42
CA GLY A 565 5.93 -36.49 -0.47
C GLY A 565 5.15 -36.23 -1.77
N ALA A 566 3.94 -35.69 -1.66
CA ALA A 566 3.12 -35.33 -2.81
C ALA A 566 3.77 -34.23 -3.68
N ALA A 567 4.35 -33.20 -3.06
CA ALA A 567 5.08 -32.15 -3.78
C ALA A 567 6.30 -32.70 -4.55
N ARG A 568 7.07 -33.61 -3.95
CA ARG A 568 8.17 -34.30 -4.64
C ARG A 568 7.68 -35.20 -5.75
N ALA A 569 6.57 -35.91 -5.55
CA ALA A 569 5.97 -36.73 -6.60
C ALA A 569 5.53 -35.88 -7.80
N ALA A 570 5.14 -34.62 -7.57
CA ALA A 570 4.88 -33.62 -8.61
C ALA A 570 6.16 -32.99 -9.21
N GLY A 571 7.35 -33.44 -8.78
CA GLY A 571 8.65 -32.99 -9.28
C GLY A 571 9.17 -31.70 -8.65
N ALA A 572 8.58 -31.22 -7.55
CA ALA A 572 9.00 -30.01 -6.86
C ALA A 572 9.99 -30.31 -5.72
N ARG A 573 10.93 -29.39 -5.49
CA ARG A 573 11.69 -29.35 -4.23
C ARG A 573 10.81 -28.78 -3.11
N VAL A 574 11.06 -29.18 -1.86
CA VAL A 574 10.19 -28.82 -0.74
C VAL A 574 10.96 -28.02 0.31
N LEU A 575 10.38 -26.90 0.72
CA LEU A 575 10.79 -26.09 1.85
C LEU A 575 9.68 -26.04 2.90
N CYS A 576 10.05 -25.94 4.18
CA CYS A 576 9.14 -25.69 5.29
C CYS A 576 9.43 -24.30 5.85
N MET A 577 8.47 -23.38 5.80
CA MET A 577 8.64 -22.03 6.33
C MET A 577 7.99 -21.91 7.70
N LEU A 578 8.75 -21.45 8.69
CA LEU A 578 8.18 -21.12 10.00
C LEU A 578 7.39 -19.82 9.88
N CYS A 579 6.07 -19.91 9.91
CA CYS A 579 5.19 -18.76 9.73
C CYS A 579 4.79 -18.10 11.05
N GLU A 580 4.76 -18.86 12.15
CA GLU A 580 4.33 -18.38 13.46
C GLU A 580 5.18 -19.03 14.55
N CYS A 581 5.73 -18.23 15.46
CA CYS A 581 6.21 -18.66 16.77
C CYS A 581 5.32 -18.01 17.85
N GLY A 582 5.35 -18.51 19.09
CA GLY A 582 4.34 -18.30 20.15
C GLY A 582 3.75 -16.91 20.46
N GLU A 583 4.29 -15.84 19.89
CA GLU A 583 3.78 -14.46 19.93
C GLU A 583 2.38 -14.27 19.30
N SER A 584 2.09 -14.92 18.16
CA SER A 584 0.91 -14.61 17.31
C SER A 584 -0.46 -15.02 17.89
N VAL A 585 -0.49 -15.67 19.05
CA VAL A 585 -1.67 -16.39 19.57
C VAL A 585 -2.15 -15.91 20.94
N GLY A 586 -1.68 -14.74 21.40
CA GLY A 586 -2.24 -14.06 22.57
C GLY A 586 -1.68 -14.47 23.94
N TYR A 587 -0.45 -15.00 23.99
CA TYR A 587 0.25 -15.29 25.25
C TYR A 587 0.87 -14.08 25.95
N TRP A 588 0.93 -12.92 25.30
CA TRP A 588 1.37 -11.66 25.91
C TRP A 588 0.27 -11.02 26.75
N ARG A 589 -0.14 -11.70 27.82
CA ARG A 589 -0.77 -11.01 28.96
C ARG A 589 0.19 -10.86 30.14
N GLY A 590 1.42 -11.39 30.05
CA GLY A 590 2.46 -11.25 31.06
C GLY A 590 3.81 -10.87 30.43
N THR A 591 4.51 -9.91 31.03
CA THR A 591 5.78 -9.32 30.58
C THR A 591 7.00 -10.23 30.80
N GLY A 592 6.93 -11.55 30.51
CA GLY A 592 7.98 -12.47 30.97
C GLY A 592 8.21 -13.78 30.20
N THR A 593 7.59 -14.02 29.05
CA THR A 593 7.95 -15.19 28.21
C THR A 593 9.12 -14.86 27.29
N ASP A 594 10.12 -15.76 27.24
CA ASP A 594 11.32 -15.62 26.40
C ASP A 594 11.01 -16.11 24.97
N ASP A 595 10.85 -15.19 24.01
CA ASP A 595 10.57 -15.55 22.62
C ASP A 595 11.66 -16.41 21.99
N ALA A 596 12.90 -16.31 22.49
CA ALA A 596 13.97 -17.15 22.00
C ALA A 596 13.70 -18.62 22.37
N ALA A 597 13.21 -18.88 23.59
CA ALA A 597 12.86 -20.22 24.03
C ALA A 597 11.64 -20.79 23.27
N ALA A 598 10.62 -19.96 22.99
CA ALA A 598 9.46 -20.38 22.21
C ALA A 598 9.82 -20.67 20.75
N HIS A 599 10.66 -19.82 20.15
CA HIS A 599 11.22 -20.01 18.82
C HIS A 599 12.07 -21.27 18.74
N GLU A 600 13.02 -21.46 19.66
CA GLU A 600 13.90 -22.63 19.74
C GLU A 600 13.08 -23.93 19.90
N HIS A 601 12.07 -23.92 20.78
CA HIS A 601 11.19 -25.07 20.95
C HIS A 601 10.46 -25.42 19.65
N THR A 602 9.89 -24.41 18.98
CA THR A 602 9.13 -24.59 17.74
C THR A 602 10.04 -25.08 16.61
N LEU A 603 11.23 -24.50 16.47
CA LEU A 603 12.24 -24.93 15.51
C LEU A 603 12.69 -26.37 15.74
N ARG A 604 12.87 -26.79 17.00
CA ARG A 604 13.25 -28.18 17.32
C ARG A 604 12.16 -29.17 16.88
N VAL A 605 10.89 -28.85 17.12
CA VAL A 605 9.76 -29.68 16.70
C VAL A 605 9.63 -29.70 15.17
N LEU A 606 9.63 -28.52 14.53
CA LEU A 606 9.58 -28.40 13.08
C LEU A 606 10.79 -29.05 12.41
N GLY A 607 11.98 -28.97 13.01
CA GLY A 607 13.22 -29.60 12.58
C GLY A 607 13.08 -31.11 12.41
N ALA A 608 12.52 -31.78 13.41
CA ALA A 608 12.25 -33.22 13.34
C ALA A 608 11.29 -33.57 12.18
N TRP A 609 10.24 -32.76 11.98
CA TRP A 609 9.28 -32.99 10.90
C TRP A 609 9.85 -32.67 9.52
N ALA A 610 10.57 -31.56 9.37
CA ALA A 610 11.21 -31.16 8.13
C ALA A 610 12.25 -32.20 7.71
N GLN A 611 13.03 -32.72 8.66
CA GLN A 611 13.95 -33.83 8.42
C GLN A 611 13.22 -35.08 7.94
N ALA A 612 12.16 -35.51 8.63
CA ALA A 612 11.34 -36.65 8.22
C ALA A 612 10.67 -36.43 6.84
N ALA A 613 10.31 -35.18 6.56
CA ALA A 613 9.72 -34.75 5.31
C ALA A 613 10.76 -34.55 4.21
N GLY A 614 12.07 -34.65 4.48
CA GLY A 614 13.14 -34.35 3.51
C GLY A 614 13.04 -32.92 2.96
N ALA A 615 12.75 -31.95 3.83
CA ALA A 615 12.58 -30.54 3.50
C ALA A 615 13.56 -29.67 4.32
N GLU A 616 14.00 -28.56 3.74
CA GLU A 616 14.82 -27.56 4.43
C GLU A 616 13.91 -26.52 5.12
N ILE A 617 14.39 -25.93 6.22
CA ILE A 617 13.62 -24.92 6.98
C ILE A 617 13.99 -23.51 6.51
N VAL A 618 12.96 -22.70 6.25
CA VAL A 618 13.06 -21.25 6.11
C VAL A 618 12.61 -20.63 7.43
N ASP A 619 13.52 -19.92 8.09
CA ASP A 619 13.27 -19.31 9.40
C ASP A 619 13.31 -17.76 9.34
N PRO A 620 12.17 -17.09 9.10
CA PRO A 620 12.08 -15.64 9.22
C PRO A 620 12.43 -15.11 10.63
N TYR A 621 12.24 -15.93 11.67
CA TYR A 621 12.31 -15.47 13.07
C TYR A 621 13.72 -15.17 13.52
N GLU A 622 14.73 -15.88 13.00
CA GLU A 622 16.12 -15.50 13.20
C GLU A 622 16.33 -13.99 12.91
N ARG A 623 15.70 -13.47 11.84
CA ARG A 623 15.77 -12.05 11.48
C ARG A 623 14.91 -11.18 12.38
N PHE A 624 13.74 -11.65 12.78
CA PHE A 624 12.85 -10.90 13.68
C PHE A 624 13.52 -10.68 15.03
N LEU A 625 14.22 -11.71 15.54
CA LEU A 625 14.97 -11.67 16.80
C LEU A 625 16.14 -10.68 16.77
N VAL A 626 16.86 -10.59 15.64
CA VAL A 626 17.94 -9.60 15.46
C VAL A 626 17.41 -8.16 15.50
N HIS A 627 16.17 -7.94 15.06
CA HIS A 627 15.54 -6.62 15.01
C HIS A 627 14.62 -6.36 16.22
N ARG A 628 14.90 -6.99 17.38
CA ARG A 628 14.19 -6.69 18.64
C ARG A 628 14.39 -5.22 19.02
N GLY A 629 13.28 -4.47 19.14
CA GLY A 629 13.27 -3.04 19.52
C GLY A 629 12.87 -2.06 18.42
N ALA A 630 12.79 -2.50 17.16
CA ALA A 630 12.17 -1.77 16.05
C ALA A 630 10.64 -1.94 16.08
N PRO A 631 9.83 -1.08 15.42
CA PRO A 631 8.38 -1.23 15.33
C PRO A 631 8.06 -2.67 14.92
N THR A 632 7.20 -3.29 15.72
CA THR A 632 7.08 -4.73 15.83
C THR A 632 6.88 -5.36 14.44
N HIS A 633 7.59 -6.46 14.17
CA HIS A 633 7.39 -7.32 12.98
C HIS A 633 5.97 -7.92 12.94
N TRP A 634 5.19 -7.61 13.97
CA TRP A 634 3.85 -8.03 14.28
C TRP A 634 2.87 -6.87 14.35
N ARG A 635 1.64 -7.14 13.98
CA ARG A 635 0.45 -6.33 14.22
C ARG A 635 -0.18 -6.71 15.56
N ALA A 636 -1.06 -5.87 16.10
CA ALA A 636 -1.83 -6.20 17.30
C ALA A 636 -2.77 -7.41 17.07
N SER A 637 -3.20 -7.65 15.83
CA SER A 637 -3.91 -8.89 15.43
C SER A 637 -3.04 -10.17 15.43
N GLY A 638 -1.76 -10.08 15.78
CA GLY A 638 -0.84 -11.23 15.80
C GLY A 638 -0.37 -11.67 14.42
N THR A 639 -0.46 -10.80 13.41
CA THR A 639 0.03 -11.07 12.05
C THR A 639 1.27 -10.30 11.68
N TRP A 640 1.99 -10.72 10.62
CA TRP A 640 3.15 -9.98 10.15
C TRP A 640 2.78 -8.53 9.74
N SER A 641 3.59 -7.57 10.18
CA SER A 641 3.56 -6.19 9.67
C SER A 641 4.26 -6.12 8.30
N HIS A 642 4.28 -4.95 7.66
CA HIS A 642 5.08 -4.75 6.43
C HIS A 642 6.55 -5.13 6.65
N THR A 643 7.12 -4.73 7.79
CA THR A 643 8.47 -5.11 8.20
C THR A 643 8.61 -6.62 8.34
N GLY A 644 7.64 -7.29 8.97
CA GLY A 644 7.59 -8.74 9.09
C GLY A 644 7.60 -9.44 7.73
N HIS A 645 6.72 -9.02 6.80
CA HIS A 645 6.70 -9.57 5.44
C HIS A 645 7.99 -9.29 4.66
N ARG A 646 8.59 -8.11 4.81
CA ARG A 646 9.88 -7.77 4.18
C ARG A 646 11.01 -8.66 4.68
N LEU A 647 11.10 -8.86 6.00
CA LEU A 647 12.12 -9.73 6.61
C LEU A 647 11.90 -11.20 6.23
N ALA A 648 10.65 -11.67 6.25
CA ALA A 648 10.27 -13.00 5.78
C ALA A 648 10.57 -13.18 4.28
N GLY A 649 10.34 -12.17 3.44
CA GLY A 649 10.68 -12.18 2.03
C GLY A 649 12.19 -12.27 1.76
N ARG A 650 13.02 -11.65 2.62
CA ARG A 650 14.47 -11.80 2.57
C ARG A 650 14.90 -13.22 2.97
N ALA A 651 14.36 -13.77 4.05
CA ALA A 651 14.63 -15.15 4.46
C ALA A 651 14.24 -16.15 3.35
N LEU A 652 13.07 -15.93 2.73
CA LEU A 652 12.58 -16.74 1.63
C LEU A 652 13.47 -16.62 0.37
N TYR A 653 13.90 -15.40 0.01
CA TYR A 653 14.85 -15.17 -1.09
C TYR A 653 16.15 -15.95 -0.88
N ASP A 654 16.75 -15.88 0.32
CA ASP A 654 18.03 -16.52 0.61
C ASP A 654 17.94 -18.04 0.53
N ALA A 655 16.82 -18.62 0.98
CA ALA A 655 16.56 -20.06 0.86
C ALA A 655 16.29 -20.51 -0.59
N LEU A 656 15.52 -19.73 -1.36
CA LEU A 656 15.13 -20.10 -2.73
C LEU A 656 16.26 -19.95 -3.74
N ARG A 657 17.12 -18.93 -3.58
CA ARG A 657 18.16 -18.57 -4.54
C ARG A 657 19.06 -19.76 -4.95
N PRO A 658 19.69 -20.51 -4.04
CA PRO A 658 20.55 -21.62 -4.44
C PRO A 658 19.77 -22.76 -5.13
N LEU A 659 18.51 -22.98 -4.74
CA LEU A 659 17.68 -24.04 -5.33
C LEU A 659 17.31 -23.73 -6.77
N ILE A 660 16.93 -22.48 -7.04
CA ILE A 660 16.52 -22.04 -8.37
C ILE A 660 17.74 -21.88 -9.28
N ALA A 661 18.86 -21.35 -8.77
CA ALA A 661 20.11 -21.25 -9.52
C ALA A 661 20.61 -22.63 -9.99
N GLY A 662 20.56 -23.64 -9.12
CA GLY A 662 20.90 -25.02 -9.50
C GLY A 662 20.03 -25.56 -10.63
N ALA A 663 18.72 -25.32 -10.56
CA ALA A 663 17.76 -25.72 -11.59
C ALA A 663 17.92 -24.96 -12.93
N CYS A 664 18.64 -23.83 -12.96
CA CYS A 664 19.00 -23.15 -14.21
C CYS A 664 20.21 -23.82 -14.89
N ASN A 665 21.13 -24.39 -14.12
CA ASN A 665 22.37 -24.98 -14.63
C ASN A 665 22.17 -26.41 -15.16
N GLU A 666 21.25 -27.19 -14.59
CA GLU A 666 20.98 -28.58 -15.02
C GLU A 666 20.46 -28.70 -16.46
N GLY A 667 19.88 -27.62 -17.01
CA GLY A 667 19.41 -27.57 -18.40
C GLY A 667 20.47 -27.21 -19.45
N GLN A 668 21.71 -26.92 -19.02
CA GLN A 668 22.82 -26.49 -19.89
C GLN A 668 23.94 -27.52 -20.00
N SER A 669 23.67 -28.81 -19.76
CA SER A 669 24.64 -29.85 -20.14
C SER A 669 24.87 -29.81 -21.67
N PRO A 670 26.13 -29.81 -22.13
CA PRO A 670 26.49 -29.60 -23.54
C PRO A 670 25.96 -30.67 -24.50
#